data_AF-A0A949ARG3-F1
#
_entry.id   AF-A0A949ARG3-F1
#
_cell.length_a   1.000
_cell.length_b   1.000
_cell.length_c   1.000
_cell.angle_alpha   90.00
_cell.angle_beta   90.00
_cell.angle_gamma   90.00
#
_symmetry.space_group_name_H-M   'P 1'
#
loop_
_entity.id
_entity.type
_entity.pdbx_description
1 polymer ?
#
loop_
_entity_poly.entity_id
_entity_poly.type
_entity_poly.pdbx_seq_one_letter_code
_entity_poly.pdbx_strand_id
1 'polypeptide(L)'
;TMGTGASIEGTGGNFYIRSSATISQGALNIPTIDLFYDDTNGGDLSLTGDWSVNDLVISGTAASDTEAEAPTINMGTSNLTMAGSLQLGNDTGAGYFGKIDFGSGTHTIAGNIDIDGTTNTWGYIDFDHAQVSVGGNVDFNRTTVYPGLGTVTFNAADTGNTIDSWTQTFNDVVFNNAAGGWILTSGMMVADDFTVTDTAAAGVSLAGYQLTVGDNVTLTGGSLFSNGSNFIIKGNWDSQVGTFEPGISTVIFNATDADNTITTNAQTFNNFMINDGLVGYWKLDETASPAIDSSGHGNYGTWVASATSSTETPSVNFVNDRSISLNGTTDRISIPDNDLLDLQTAITISAWVRMDSVNATEQGIVGKADTSAYGVYNLIYDGNTGQVFRLELMGVSDAYVYGTTVPNQDTWYHVAGTYSGSQKCIYVNGIAENCEGTTGSITTNNLPLSIGTHQAYEFDGYIDEVRVYNRALTAAEVARLAMGDQPQTATGKYSLVDALNVDGDLILATGTLDVNGQDINVQESWYNYGGILDEGNQAVTMEGTISGHVLQSGGQTFYDLAINGNSGEWTLGDNLEVSNNFNITDGTLTHSTDLPVTVITANTTLDGGTFTGVASSIVNDGNLTLTSGVFNAPANELLITGNFSSAATTFEAGNGTVIFSAPDTDGTITTNAETFYNFSLGDGLVGYWPLNETADDGSCDGSNDACDYSGYGRHGEWYG
;
A
#
# COMPACT_ATOMS: atom_id res chain seq x y z
N THR A 1 53.64 -11.49 18.22
CA THR A 1 54.18 -12.29 19.35
C THR A 1 53.00 -12.93 20.03
N MET A 2 52.92 -14.26 20.13
CA MET A 2 51.75 -14.88 20.75
C MET A 2 51.70 -14.54 22.24
N GLY A 3 50.56 -13.98 22.69
CA GLY A 3 50.30 -13.63 24.08
C GLY A 3 50.05 -14.86 24.97
N THR A 4 49.79 -14.63 26.24
CA THR A 4 49.50 -15.67 27.23
C THR A 4 48.26 -16.47 26.87
N GLY A 5 48.41 -17.77 26.57
CA GLY A 5 47.30 -18.72 26.40
C GLY A 5 47.05 -19.24 24.97
N ALA A 6 47.67 -18.67 23.94
CA ALA A 6 47.51 -19.14 22.56
C ALA A 6 48.27 -20.47 22.32
N SER A 7 47.61 -21.45 21.70
CA SER A 7 48.21 -22.75 21.31
C SER A 7 47.86 -23.14 19.87
N ILE A 8 48.79 -23.86 19.23
CA ILE A 8 48.58 -24.58 17.97
C ILE A 8 48.65 -26.07 18.32
N GLU A 9 47.59 -26.83 18.09
CA GLU A 9 47.51 -28.25 18.48
C GLU A 9 47.07 -29.16 17.32
N GLY A 10 47.70 -30.34 17.23
CA GLY A 10 47.11 -31.53 16.59
C GLY A 10 47.06 -31.59 15.05
N THR A 11 46.71 -32.79 14.56
CA THR A 11 46.47 -33.10 13.13
C THR A 11 45.08 -32.62 12.73
N GLY A 12 45.04 -31.46 12.05
CA GLY A 12 43.84 -30.65 11.79
C GLY A 12 44.07 -29.28 12.41
N GLY A 13 44.43 -28.28 11.60
CA GLY A 13 45.12 -27.06 12.04
C GLY A 13 44.26 -26.06 12.82
N ASN A 14 43.79 -26.38 14.01
CA ASN A 14 42.97 -25.48 14.82
C ASN A 14 43.86 -24.50 15.61
N PHE A 15 43.47 -23.23 15.66
CA PHE A 15 44.13 -22.18 16.43
C PHE A 15 43.15 -21.58 17.45
N TYR A 16 43.43 -21.76 18.74
CA TYR A 16 42.58 -21.29 19.82
C TYR A 16 43.15 -20.03 20.47
N ILE A 17 42.28 -19.04 20.67
CA ILE A 17 42.56 -17.81 21.42
C ILE A 17 41.56 -17.74 22.57
N ARG A 18 42.06 -17.54 23.80
CA ARG A 18 41.22 -17.52 25.01
C ARG A 18 41.38 -16.28 25.89
N SER A 19 41.81 -15.17 25.29
CA SER A 19 42.03 -13.91 25.98
C SER A 19 42.11 -12.75 24.98
N SER A 20 41.73 -11.55 25.41
CA SER A 20 41.96 -10.29 24.67
C SER A 20 43.39 -10.16 24.15
N ALA A 21 43.55 -9.82 22.87
CA ALA A 21 44.86 -9.63 22.24
C ALA A 21 44.76 -8.76 20.98
N THR A 22 45.88 -8.16 20.58
CA THR A 22 46.06 -7.68 19.20
C THR A 22 46.94 -8.66 18.46
N ILE A 23 46.44 -9.25 17.37
CA ILE A 23 47.21 -10.15 16.53
C ILE A 23 47.42 -9.50 15.18
N SER A 24 48.66 -9.11 14.92
CA SER A 24 49.09 -8.65 13.61
C SER A 24 49.54 -9.82 12.77
N GLN A 25 49.10 -9.87 11.52
CA GLN A 25 49.64 -10.80 10.55
C GLN A 25 51.15 -10.57 10.38
N GLY A 26 51.94 -11.62 10.62
CA GLY A 26 53.36 -11.71 10.28
C GLY A 26 53.59 -12.75 9.20
N ALA A 27 54.85 -13.14 8.92
CA ALA A 27 55.22 -14.18 7.95
C ALA A 27 54.83 -15.62 8.39
N LEU A 28 53.61 -15.81 8.87
CA LEU A 28 53.03 -17.12 9.20
C LEU A 28 52.06 -17.49 8.07
N ASN A 29 52.60 -18.07 7.01
CA ASN A 29 51.83 -18.57 5.88
C ASN A 29 51.32 -19.97 6.22
N ILE A 30 50.18 -20.07 6.94
CA ILE A 30 49.52 -21.36 7.18
C ILE A 30 48.23 -21.35 6.35
N PRO A 31 48.13 -22.13 5.27
CA PRO A 31 47.10 -21.93 4.25
C PRO A 31 45.68 -22.38 4.63
N THR A 32 45.46 -22.99 5.80
CA THR A 32 44.13 -23.44 6.25
C THR A 32 44.19 -23.74 7.75
N ILE A 33 43.84 -22.77 8.59
CA ILE A 33 43.61 -22.98 10.02
C ILE A 33 42.15 -22.68 10.36
N ASP A 34 41.57 -23.44 11.27
CA ASP A 34 40.29 -23.08 11.89
C ASP A 34 40.59 -22.18 13.09
N LEU A 35 40.03 -20.97 13.11
CA LEU A 35 40.25 -20.01 14.17
C LEU A 35 39.11 -20.09 15.18
N PHE A 36 39.44 -20.34 16.45
CA PHE A 36 38.49 -20.41 17.56
C PHE A 36 38.81 -19.31 18.57
N TYR A 37 37.89 -18.36 18.76
CA TYR A 37 37.98 -17.36 19.82
C TYR A 37 36.94 -17.61 20.91
N ASP A 38 37.41 -17.85 22.13
CA ASP A 38 36.58 -18.15 23.31
C ASP A 38 37.12 -17.43 24.55
N ASP A 39 36.53 -16.29 24.90
CA ASP A 39 36.90 -15.47 26.06
C ASP A 39 35.85 -15.56 27.18
N THR A 40 36.33 -15.62 28.43
CA THR A 40 35.49 -15.74 29.63
C THR A 40 35.05 -14.40 30.21
N ASN A 41 35.61 -13.26 29.76
CA ASN A 41 35.42 -11.95 30.43
C ASN A 41 35.21 -10.73 29.48
N GLY A 42 34.62 -10.90 28.29
CA GLY A 42 34.29 -9.77 27.41
C GLY A 42 35.51 -9.05 26.85
N GLY A 43 36.40 -9.79 26.17
CA GLY A 43 37.61 -9.25 25.55
C GLY A 43 37.44 -8.98 24.05
N ASP A 44 38.14 -7.96 23.56
CA ASP A 44 38.31 -7.72 22.12
C ASP A 44 39.58 -8.43 21.62
N LEU A 45 39.43 -9.16 20.51
CA LEU A 45 40.51 -9.65 19.68
C LEU A 45 40.61 -8.76 18.44
N SER A 46 41.62 -7.90 18.37
CA SER A 46 41.88 -7.11 17.16
C SER A 46 42.79 -7.87 16.20
N LEU A 47 42.27 -8.19 15.01
CA LEU A 47 43.05 -8.75 13.92
C LEU A 47 43.53 -7.62 13.01
N THR A 48 44.85 -7.52 12.82
CA THR A 48 45.46 -6.49 11.95
C THR A 48 46.25 -7.16 10.82
N GLY A 49 46.21 -6.58 9.61
CA GLY A 49 46.72 -7.22 8.39
C GLY A 49 45.73 -8.24 7.79
N ASP A 50 45.94 -8.70 6.57
CA ASP A 50 44.92 -9.46 5.82
C ASP A 50 44.90 -10.95 6.18
N TRP A 51 43.85 -11.46 6.82
CA TRP A 51 43.80 -12.84 7.30
C TRP A 51 43.17 -13.79 6.29
N SER A 52 43.68 -15.03 6.25
CA SER A 52 43.04 -16.16 5.56
C SER A 52 42.90 -17.35 6.51
N VAL A 53 41.68 -17.83 6.69
CA VAL A 53 41.33 -18.96 7.57
C VAL A 53 40.47 -19.97 6.82
N ASN A 54 40.33 -21.18 7.35
CA ASN A 54 39.35 -22.14 6.86
C ASN A 54 37.99 -21.79 7.49
N ASP A 55 37.73 -22.21 8.73
CA ASP A 55 36.55 -21.78 9.50
C ASP A 55 36.90 -20.72 10.56
N LEU A 56 35.94 -19.85 10.89
CA LEU A 56 36.02 -18.94 12.04
C LEU A 56 34.86 -19.23 13.00
N VAL A 57 35.20 -19.60 14.23
CA VAL A 57 34.24 -19.82 15.31
C VAL A 57 34.49 -18.84 16.44
N ILE A 58 33.46 -18.08 16.82
CA ILE A 58 33.51 -17.13 17.92
C ILE A 58 32.44 -17.53 18.94
N SER A 59 32.86 -17.97 20.13
CA SER A 59 31.93 -18.47 21.14
C SER A 59 32.41 -18.09 22.52
N GLY A 60 31.60 -17.36 23.28
CA GLY A 60 31.88 -17.05 24.69
C GLY A 60 31.57 -18.22 25.60
N THR A 61 31.90 -18.07 26.88
CA THR A 61 31.55 -19.08 27.89
C THR A 61 30.14 -18.87 28.45
N ALA A 62 29.63 -19.86 29.20
CA ALA A 62 28.34 -19.82 29.89
C ALA A 62 28.07 -18.59 30.78
N ALA A 63 29.10 -17.82 31.13
CA ALA A 63 28.98 -16.58 31.90
C ALA A 63 28.83 -15.31 31.05
N SER A 64 29.10 -15.39 29.75
CA SER A 64 28.79 -14.32 28.80
C SER A 64 27.31 -14.44 28.43
N ASP A 65 26.47 -13.53 28.90
CA ASP A 65 25.03 -13.57 28.61
C ASP A 65 24.47 -12.26 28.04
N THR A 66 25.34 -11.27 27.82
CA THR A 66 25.00 -9.98 27.22
C THR A 66 25.90 -9.65 26.02
N GLU A 67 25.48 -8.71 25.17
CA GLU A 67 26.32 -8.20 24.07
C GLU A 67 27.67 -7.67 24.56
N ALA A 68 27.66 -6.91 25.66
CA ALA A 68 28.87 -6.29 26.21
C ALA A 68 29.90 -7.31 26.71
N GLU A 69 29.46 -8.55 26.97
CA GLU A 69 30.29 -9.64 27.46
C GLU A 69 30.62 -10.67 26.37
N ALA A 70 30.06 -10.50 25.16
CA ALA A 70 30.32 -11.37 24.03
C ALA A 70 31.78 -11.18 23.57
N PRO A 71 32.56 -12.27 23.40
CA PRO A 71 33.88 -12.18 22.78
C PRO A 71 33.76 -11.58 21.39
N THR A 72 34.54 -10.52 21.16
CA THR A 72 34.47 -9.73 19.93
C THR A 72 35.75 -9.89 19.11
N ILE A 73 35.61 -10.21 17.82
CA ILE A 73 36.69 -10.03 16.85
C ILE A 73 36.51 -8.71 16.13
N ASN A 74 37.52 -7.83 16.16
CA ASN A 74 37.53 -6.57 15.45
C ASN A 74 38.55 -6.59 14.31
N MET A 75 38.09 -6.37 13.08
CA MET A 75 38.90 -6.37 11.86
C MET A 75 39.52 -5.01 11.50
N GLY A 76 38.96 -3.91 12.03
CA GLY A 76 39.39 -2.55 11.73
C GLY A 76 39.37 -2.24 10.23
N THR A 77 40.55 -2.11 9.63
CA THR A 77 40.69 -1.84 8.18
C THR A 77 41.23 -3.03 7.40
N SER A 78 41.30 -4.22 8.02
CA SER A 78 41.99 -5.38 7.46
C SER A 78 41.02 -6.34 6.78
N ASN A 79 41.50 -7.09 5.78
CA ASN A 79 40.67 -8.07 5.08
C ASN A 79 40.60 -9.41 5.82
N LEU A 80 39.49 -10.13 5.67
CA LEU A 80 39.33 -11.50 6.18
C LEU A 80 38.78 -12.41 5.08
N THR A 81 39.52 -13.45 4.73
CA THR A 81 39.09 -14.48 3.78
C THR A 81 38.90 -15.80 4.51
N MET A 82 37.70 -16.36 4.45
CA MET A 82 37.36 -17.67 5.00
C MET A 82 37.05 -18.62 3.84
N ALA A 83 37.75 -19.75 3.78
CA ALA A 83 37.45 -20.81 2.82
C ALA A 83 36.23 -21.67 3.23
N GLY A 84 35.88 -21.64 4.51
CA GLY A 84 34.72 -22.29 5.10
C GLY A 84 33.76 -21.27 5.70
N SER A 85 33.22 -21.58 6.87
CA SER A 85 32.07 -20.89 7.47
C SER A 85 32.46 -19.96 8.63
N LEU A 86 31.62 -18.95 8.86
CA LEU A 86 31.58 -18.16 10.07
C LEU A 86 30.51 -18.72 11.01
N GLN A 87 30.91 -19.07 12.23
CA GLN A 87 29.99 -19.54 13.26
C GLN A 87 30.09 -18.63 14.49
N LEU A 88 28.95 -18.11 14.92
CA LEU A 88 28.84 -17.32 16.16
C LEU A 88 28.02 -18.10 17.19
N GLY A 89 28.56 -18.23 18.40
CA GLY A 89 27.98 -19.11 19.42
C GLY A 89 28.43 -20.57 19.29
N ASN A 90 27.87 -21.44 20.15
CA ASN A 90 28.17 -22.88 20.21
C ASN A 90 27.05 -23.65 20.95
N ASP A 91 26.66 -24.82 20.45
CA ASP A 91 25.56 -25.66 20.98
C ASP A 91 25.96 -26.62 22.13
N THR A 92 27.13 -26.44 22.75
CA THR A 92 27.60 -27.37 23.80
C THR A 92 27.11 -27.07 25.23
N GLY A 93 26.19 -26.12 25.44
CA GLY A 93 25.52 -25.87 26.74
C GLY A 93 24.79 -24.51 26.86
N ALA A 94 24.53 -24.03 28.09
CA ALA A 94 23.90 -22.74 28.33
C ALA A 94 24.91 -21.56 28.22
N GLY A 95 24.58 -20.53 27.43
CA GLY A 95 25.27 -19.22 27.40
C GLY A 95 26.45 -19.13 26.44
N TYR A 96 26.22 -19.09 25.13
CA TYR A 96 27.30 -18.96 24.14
C TYR A 96 27.00 -17.80 23.19
N PHE A 97 27.67 -16.67 23.41
CA PHE A 97 27.50 -15.47 22.58
C PHE A 97 28.77 -15.23 21.78
N GLY A 98 28.66 -14.69 20.57
CA GLY A 98 29.84 -14.38 19.74
C GLY A 98 29.62 -13.10 18.96
N LYS A 99 30.65 -12.25 18.87
CA LYS A 99 30.58 -10.99 18.15
C LYS A 99 31.71 -10.85 17.13
N ILE A 100 31.37 -10.35 15.95
CA ILE A 100 32.34 -9.88 14.95
C ILE A 100 32.01 -8.46 14.53
N ASP A 101 33.04 -7.63 14.44
CA ASP A 101 33.05 -6.29 13.87
C ASP A 101 33.96 -6.33 12.64
N PHE A 102 33.35 -6.22 11.45
CA PHE A 102 34.03 -6.26 10.16
C PHE A 102 34.78 -4.95 9.84
N GLY A 103 34.46 -3.84 10.49
CA GLY A 103 35.10 -2.56 10.24
C GLY A 103 34.90 -2.07 8.80
N SER A 104 35.99 -1.77 8.09
CA SER A 104 35.96 -1.16 6.74
C SER A 104 36.71 -1.98 5.68
N GLY A 105 37.05 -3.23 5.99
CA GLY A 105 37.77 -4.12 5.09
C GLY A 105 36.88 -4.75 4.01
N THR A 106 37.49 -5.56 3.14
CA THR A 106 36.79 -6.48 2.24
C THR A 106 36.94 -7.91 2.78
N HIS A 107 35.81 -8.56 2.99
CA HIS A 107 35.75 -9.89 3.59
C HIS A 107 35.07 -10.87 2.65
N THR A 108 35.52 -12.12 2.68
CA THR A 108 34.94 -13.21 1.90
C THR A 108 34.72 -14.40 2.81
N ILE A 109 33.52 -14.95 2.78
CA ILE A 109 33.11 -16.15 3.49
C ILE A 109 32.60 -17.11 2.43
N ALA A 110 33.40 -18.10 2.06
CA ALA A 110 33.02 -19.03 0.99
C ALA A 110 31.93 -20.02 1.43
N GLY A 111 31.86 -20.33 2.72
CA GLY A 111 30.84 -21.19 3.34
C GLY A 111 29.68 -20.40 3.93
N ASN A 112 29.10 -20.96 5.00
CA ASN A 112 27.90 -20.43 5.62
C ASN A 112 28.22 -19.31 6.62
N ILE A 113 27.21 -18.50 6.95
CA ILE A 113 27.15 -17.80 8.23
C ILE A 113 26.07 -18.46 9.07
N ASP A 114 26.44 -18.95 10.25
CA ASP A 114 25.56 -19.74 11.11
C ASP A 114 25.63 -19.27 12.57
N ILE A 115 24.48 -19.28 13.25
CA ILE A 115 24.36 -19.03 14.68
C ILE A 115 24.02 -20.34 15.40
N ASP A 116 25.06 -20.99 15.91
CA ASP A 116 24.94 -22.32 16.49
C ASP A 116 24.39 -22.29 17.92
N GLY A 117 23.11 -22.59 18.09
CA GLY A 117 22.53 -22.72 19.43
C GLY A 117 21.11 -23.25 19.48
N THR A 118 20.61 -23.45 20.70
CA THR A 118 19.24 -23.93 20.97
C THR A 118 18.48 -22.97 21.89
N THR A 119 18.92 -22.82 23.14
CA THR A 119 18.35 -21.88 24.12
C THR A 119 19.48 -21.14 24.83
N ASN A 120 19.55 -19.81 24.72
CA ASN A 120 20.57 -18.92 25.30
C ASN A 120 21.90 -18.80 24.52
N THR A 121 21.81 -18.80 23.18
CA THR A 121 22.91 -18.45 22.27
C THR A 121 22.48 -17.24 21.45
N TRP A 122 23.38 -16.28 21.23
CA TRP A 122 23.13 -15.12 20.37
C TRP A 122 24.40 -14.69 19.63
N GLY A 123 24.25 -14.34 18.35
CA GLY A 123 25.31 -13.74 17.55
C GLY A 123 25.18 -12.22 17.46
N TYR A 124 26.29 -11.53 17.37
CA TYR A 124 26.33 -10.10 17.05
C TYR A 124 27.23 -9.88 15.84
N ILE A 125 26.70 -9.23 14.82
CA ILE A 125 27.46 -8.90 13.61
C ILE A 125 27.39 -7.39 13.44
N ASP A 126 28.55 -6.74 13.36
CA ASP A 126 28.67 -5.35 12.97
C ASP A 126 29.36 -5.25 11.62
N PHE A 127 28.62 -4.77 10.62
CA PHE A 127 29.13 -4.58 9.27
C PHE A 127 29.88 -3.24 9.11
N ASP A 128 29.71 -2.28 10.02
CA ASP A 128 30.36 -0.96 10.01
C ASP A 128 30.41 -0.29 8.62
N HIS A 129 31.52 -0.32 7.89
CA HIS A 129 31.65 0.18 6.51
C HIS A 129 32.20 -0.90 5.55
N ALA A 130 32.06 -2.17 5.92
CA ALA A 130 32.74 -3.28 5.26
C ALA A 130 32.08 -3.70 3.95
N GLN A 131 32.83 -4.43 3.14
CA GLN A 131 32.32 -5.15 1.98
C GLN A 131 32.41 -6.64 2.29
N VAL A 132 31.28 -7.31 2.53
CA VAL A 132 31.25 -8.72 2.95
C VAL A 132 30.61 -9.57 1.87
N SER A 133 31.35 -10.53 1.31
CA SER A 133 30.82 -11.50 0.34
C SER A 133 30.61 -12.86 0.97
N VAL A 134 29.44 -13.46 0.76
CA VAL A 134 29.04 -14.76 1.33
C VAL A 134 28.66 -15.74 0.22
N GLY A 135 29.21 -16.96 0.27
CA GLY A 135 29.02 -18.00 -0.74
C GLY A 135 28.08 -19.15 -0.37
N GLY A 136 27.80 -19.36 0.93
CA GLY A 136 26.92 -20.40 1.44
C GLY A 136 25.67 -19.87 2.13
N ASN A 137 24.95 -20.75 2.84
CA ASN A 137 23.72 -20.40 3.54
C ASN A 137 23.95 -19.33 4.62
N VAL A 138 22.96 -18.48 4.82
CA VAL A 138 22.94 -17.49 5.90
C VAL A 138 21.77 -17.77 6.83
N ASP A 139 22.08 -18.03 8.09
CA ASP A 139 21.10 -18.17 9.16
C ASP A 139 21.38 -17.12 10.24
N PHE A 140 20.53 -16.11 10.33
CA PHE A 140 20.60 -15.07 11.36
C PHE A 140 19.57 -15.26 12.48
N ASN A 141 18.99 -16.45 12.63
CA ASN A 141 18.17 -16.75 13.81
C ASN A 141 18.97 -16.53 15.09
N ARG A 142 18.50 -15.61 15.94
CA ARG A 142 19.19 -15.17 17.18
C ARG A 142 20.47 -14.38 16.90
N THR A 143 20.42 -13.51 15.91
CA THR A 143 21.46 -12.49 15.66
C THR A 143 20.92 -11.11 15.95
N THR A 144 21.80 -10.22 16.41
CA THR A 144 21.62 -8.79 16.24
C THR A 144 22.64 -8.30 15.23
N VAL A 145 22.15 -7.72 14.14
CA VAL A 145 22.95 -7.13 13.07
C VAL A 145 22.96 -5.62 13.24
N TYR A 146 24.16 -5.06 13.25
CA TYR A 146 24.41 -3.64 13.08
C TYR A 146 24.78 -3.42 11.60
N PRO A 147 23.86 -2.92 10.76
CA PRO A 147 24.05 -2.84 9.31
C PRO A 147 25.19 -1.90 8.89
N GLY A 148 25.47 -0.88 9.72
CA GLY A 148 26.41 0.18 9.36
C GLY A 148 26.04 0.84 8.03
N LEU A 149 27.05 1.18 7.23
CA LEU A 149 27.00 1.60 5.84
C LEU A 149 27.70 0.56 4.93
N GLY A 150 27.79 -0.69 5.39
CA GLY A 150 28.47 -1.77 4.68
C GLY A 150 27.61 -2.42 3.60
N THR A 151 28.24 -3.09 2.65
CA THR A 151 27.55 -3.86 1.59
C THR A 151 27.73 -5.35 1.82
N VAL A 152 26.62 -6.09 1.77
CA VAL A 152 26.63 -7.56 1.81
C VAL A 152 26.37 -8.10 0.40
N THR A 153 27.34 -8.83 -0.15
CA THR A 153 27.24 -9.48 -1.45
C THR A 153 26.99 -10.99 -1.31
N PHE A 154 25.80 -11.43 -1.68
CA PHE A 154 25.44 -12.83 -1.78
C PHE A 154 25.96 -13.40 -3.11
N ASN A 155 27.04 -14.18 -3.04
CA ASN A 155 27.84 -14.65 -4.18
C ASN A 155 27.98 -16.18 -4.17
N ALA A 156 26.85 -16.87 -4.32
CA ALA A 156 26.80 -18.32 -4.28
C ALA A 156 27.31 -18.96 -5.58
N ALA A 157 28.08 -20.04 -5.43
CA ALA A 157 28.44 -20.93 -6.53
C ALA A 157 27.40 -22.04 -6.78
N ASP A 158 26.63 -22.39 -5.74
CA ASP A 158 25.65 -23.47 -5.77
C ASP A 158 24.20 -22.95 -5.85
N THR A 159 23.29 -23.80 -6.33
CA THR A 159 21.85 -23.51 -6.34
C THR A 159 21.19 -23.98 -5.04
N GLY A 160 20.25 -23.19 -4.53
CA GLY A 160 19.45 -23.56 -3.35
C GLY A 160 20.03 -23.08 -2.02
N ASN A 161 20.89 -22.06 -2.06
CA ASN A 161 21.36 -21.40 -0.84
C ASN A 161 20.20 -20.64 -0.19
N THR A 162 20.11 -20.69 1.13
CA THR A 162 19.03 -20.06 1.89
C THR A 162 19.51 -18.84 2.66
N ILE A 163 18.64 -17.85 2.79
CA ILE A 163 18.85 -16.69 3.68
C ILE A 163 17.68 -16.60 4.64
N ASP A 164 17.96 -16.85 5.91
CA ASP A 164 17.08 -16.49 7.02
C ASP A 164 17.63 -15.22 7.68
N SER A 165 16.98 -14.07 7.46
CA SER A 165 17.41 -12.80 8.04
C SER A 165 16.89 -12.59 9.46
N TRP A 166 15.84 -13.31 9.89
CA TRP A 166 15.22 -13.17 11.20
C TRP A 166 14.93 -11.71 11.61
N THR A 167 14.35 -10.91 10.71
CA THR A 167 14.04 -9.47 10.85
C THR A 167 15.24 -8.51 10.87
N GLN A 168 16.45 -9.00 10.60
CA GLN A 168 17.64 -8.15 10.57
C GLN A 168 17.64 -7.24 9.33
N THR A 169 18.26 -6.08 9.50
CA THR A 169 18.45 -5.09 8.44
C THR A 169 19.87 -5.13 7.92
N PHE A 170 20.03 -5.02 6.62
CA PHE A 170 21.30 -4.78 5.92
C PHE A 170 21.32 -3.34 5.40
N ASN A 171 22.48 -2.71 5.23
CA ASN A 171 22.51 -1.40 4.55
C ASN A 171 22.32 -1.58 3.05
N ASP A 172 23.37 -2.04 2.35
CA ASP A 172 23.31 -2.41 0.94
C ASP A 172 23.37 -3.92 0.75
N VAL A 173 22.59 -4.41 -0.21
CA VAL A 173 22.58 -5.83 -0.59
C VAL A 173 22.82 -5.99 -2.09
N VAL A 174 23.79 -6.84 -2.42
CA VAL A 174 24.09 -7.22 -3.80
C VAL A 174 23.96 -8.72 -3.98
N PHE A 175 23.14 -9.15 -4.92
CA PHE A 175 23.12 -10.52 -5.41
C PHE A 175 23.97 -10.63 -6.67
N ASN A 176 24.98 -11.50 -6.60
CA ASN A 176 25.90 -11.80 -7.68
C ASN A 176 25.98 -13.32 -7.85
N ASN A 177 24.98 -13.91 -8.51
CA ASN A 177 24.75 -15.36 -8.56
C ASN A 177 25.24 -15.97 -9.88
N ALA A 178 26.42 -15.57 -10.35
CA ALA A 178 26.97 -15.99 -11.64
C ALA A 178 26.92 -17.52 -11.87
N ALA A 179 27.00 -18.33 -10.81
CA ALA A 179 26.92 -19.80 -10.86
C ALA A 179 25.78 -20.44 -10.04
N GLY A 180 25.19 -19.72 -9.08
CA GLY A 180 24.26 -20.25 -8.09
C GLY A 180 22.90 -19.55 -8.04
N GLY A 181 22.18 -19.71 -6.92
CA GLY A 181 20.93 -19.01 -6.66
C GLY A 181 20.49 -19.08 -5.21
N TRP A 182 19.62 -18.14 -4.82
CA TRP A 182 19.22 -17.90 -3.44
C TRP A 182 17.72 -18.00 -3.22
N ILE A 183 17.34 -18.45 -2.03
CA ILE A 183 15.96 -18.58 -1.58
C ILE A 183 15.83 -17.91 -0.21
N LEU A 184 14.97 -16.91 -0.09
CA LEU A 184 14.62 -16.37 1.22
C LEU A 184 13.78 -17.37 2.01
N THR A 185 14.06 -17.49 3.30
CA THR A 185 13.29 -18.30 4.25
C THR A 185 12.65 -17.46 5.36
N SER A 186 12.86 -16.15 5.34
CA SER A 186 12.16 -15.14 6.14
C SER A 186 12.17 -13.79 5.40
N GLY A 187 11.41 -12.81 5.90
CA GLY A 187 11.42 -11.45 5.32
C GLY A 187 12.79 -10.81 5.44
N MET A 188 13.14 -9.88 4.55
CA MET A 188 14.43 -9.18 4.53
C MET A 188 14.22 -7.66 4.47
N MET A 189 15.03 -6.91 5.21
CA MET A 189 15.08 -5.45 5.15
C MET A 189 16.45 -4.99 4.66
N VAL A 190 16.43 -4.10 3.67
CA VAL A 190 17.59 -3.40 3.12
C VAL A 190 17.34 -1.92 3.36
N ALA A 191 18.20 -1.28 4.14
CA ALA A 191 18.01 0.11 4.55
C ALA A 191 18.30 1.10 3.41
N ASP A 192 19.12 0.68 2.45
CA ASP A 192 19.59 1.49 1.33
C ASP A 192 19.35 0.71 0.02
N ASP A 193 20.38 0.35 -0.76
CA ASP A 193 20.22 -0.20 -2.11
C ASP A 193 20.16 -1.74 -2.17
N PHE A 194 19.27 -2.26 -3.02
CA PHE A 194 19.20 -3.67 -3.41
C PHE A 194 19.56 -3.83 -4.90
N THR A 195 20.60 -4.60 -5.19
CA THR A 195 21.07 -4.82 -6.57
C THR A 195 21.15 -6.30 -6.94
N VAL A 196 20.65 -6.66 -8.12
CA VAL A 196 20.90 -7.97 -8.76
C VAL A 196 21.73 -7.76 -10.02
N THR A 197 22.90 -8.39 -10.09
CA THR A 197 23.91 -8.08 -11.12
C THR A 197 24.13 -9.17 -12.16
N ASP A 198 24.38 -10.41 -11.73
CA ASP A 198 24.77 -11.53 -12.58
C ASP A 198 24.01 -12.76 -12.09
N THR A 199 23.32 -13.52 -12.94
CA THR A 199 22.77 -14.80 -12.46
C THR A 199 22.78 -15.92 -13.50
N ALA A 200 23.11 -17.12 -13.00
CA ALA A 200 22.60 -18.37 -13.51
C ALA A 200 21.05 -18.38 -13.47
N ALA A 201 20.42 -19.35 -14.14
CA ALA A 201 18.95 -19.45 -14.24
C ALA A 201 18.20 -19.57 -12.89
N ALA A 202 18.90 -19.87 -11.79
CA ALA A 202 18.29 -20.03 -10.47
C ALA A 202 17.94 -18.70 -9.77
N GLY A 203 18.63 -17.60 -10.11
CA GLY A 203 18.31 -16.24 -9.63
C GLY A 203 18.18 -16.06 -8.11
N VAL A 204 17.34 -15.11 -7.70
CA VAL A 204 16.95 -14.81 -6.31
C VAL A 204 15.46 -15.05 -6.17
N SER A 205 15.04 -15.96 -5.30
CA SER A 205 13.63 -16.24 -5.03
C SER A 205 13.24 -15.72 -3.65
N LEU A 206 12.24 -14.85 -3.58
CA LEU A 206 11.67 -14.35 -2.33
C LEU A 206 10.75 -15.37 -1.64
N ALA A 207 10.25 -16.38 -2.38
CA ALA A 207 9.50 -17.52 -1.85
C ALA A 207 8.29 -17.17 -0.96
N GLY A 208 7.64 -16.03 -1.21
CA GLY A 208 6.47 -15.55 -0.46
C GLY A 208 6.81 -14.66 0.74
N TYR A 209 8.09 -14.37 0.98
CA TYR A 209 8.54 -13.51 2.08
C TYR A 209 8.71 -12.05 1.62
N GLN A 210 8.30 -11.12 2.49
CA GLN A 210 8.43 -9.69 2.21
C GLN A 210 9.90 -9.25 2.08
N LEU A 211 10.18 -8.45 1.05
CA LEU A 211 11.43 -7.71 0.92
C LEU A 211 11.11 -6.21 1.01
N THR A 212 11.80 -5.48 1.88
CA THR A 212 11.67 -4.02 2.02
C THR A 212 13.00 -3.36 1.70
N VAL A 213 13.00 -2.41 0.77
CA VAL A 213 14.19 -1.68 0.32
C VAL A 213 13.99 -0.20 0.59
N GLY A 214 14.94 0.38 1.34
CA GLY A 214 14.88 1.75 1.84
C GLY A 214 15.30 2.80 0.82
N ASP A 215 16.03 2.40 -0.23
CA ASP A 215 16.30 3.23 -1.41
C ASP A 215 16.05 2.43 -2.71
N ASN A 216 17.06 2.22 -3.57
CA ASN A 216 16.84 1.79 -4.94
C ASN A 216 16.86 0.27 -5.12
N VAL A 217 16.04 -0.21 -6.07
CA VAL A 217 16.11 -1.57 -6.60
C VAL A 217 16.69 -1.51 -8.01
N THR A 218 17.84 -2.15 -8.22
CA THR A 218 18.52 -2.19 -9.52
C THR A 218 18.72 -3.61 -10.02
N LEU A 219 18.23 -3.91 -11.24
CA LEU A 219 18.43 -5.18 -11.92
C LEU A 219 19.35 -4.98 -13.14
N THR A 220 20.66 -4.92 -12.90
CA THR A 220 21.66 -4.83 -13.98
C THR A 220 21.91 -6.18 -14.65
N GLY A 221 21.29 -7.26 -14.17
CA GLY A 221 21.30 -8.58 -14.78
C GLY A 221 20.64 -9.61 -13.88
N GLY A 222 20.59 -10.85 -14.37
CA GLY A 222 20.06 -11.99 -13.64
C GLY A 222 18.54 -11.97 -13.36
N SER A 223 18.05 -12.90 -12.54
CA SER A 223 16.62 -13.14 -12.33
C SER A 223 16.17 -12.94 -10.88
N LEU A 224 15.09 -12.19 -10.67
CA LEU A 224 14.41 -12.01 -9.39
C LEU A 224 12.99 -12.59 -9.46
N PHE A 225 12.68 -13.56 -8.62
CA PHE A 225 11.40 -14.24 -8.54
C PHE A 225 10.69 -13.87 -7.24
N SER A 226 9.61 -13.10 -7.31
CA SER A 226 8.91 -12.65 -6.10
C SER A 226 7.87 -13.65 -5.58
N ASN A 227 7.27 -14.49 -6.43
CA ASN A 227 6.44 -15.64 -6.03
C ASN A 227 5.42 -15.37 -4.89
N GLY A 228 4.56 -14.36 -5.05
CA GLY A 228 3.51 -14.05 -4.05
C GLY A 228 3.98 -13.26 -2.82
N SER A 229 5.19 -12.70 -2.88
CA SER A 229 5.72 -11.81 -1.85
C SER A 229 5.15 -10.39 -1.98
N ASN A 230 5.19 -9.63 -0.89
CA ASN A 230 5.13 -8.17 -0.94
C ASN A 230 6.54 -7.61 -1.11
N PHE A 231 6.75 -6.78 -2.13
CA PHE A 231 8.04 -6.13 -2.36
C PHE A 231 7.86 -4.62 -2.19
N ILE A 232 8.39 -4.06 -1.09
CA ILE A 232 8.22 -2.65 -0.72
C ILE A 232 9.49 -1.88 -1.07
N ILE A 233 9.34 -0.73 -1.74
CA ILE A 233 10.45 0.05 -2.30
C ILE A 233 10.25 1.52 -1.99
N LYS A 234 11.28 2.19 -1.49
CA LYS A 234 11.26 3.62 -1.14
C LYS A 234 12.10 4.52 -2.05
N GLY A 235 12.86 3.95 -2.98
CA GLY A 235 13.59 4.67 -4.01
C GLY A 235 13.16 4.25 -5.42
N ASN A 236 14.09 4.28 -6.36
CA ASN A 236 13.85 3.96 -7.77
C ASN A 236 13.67 2.46 -8.04
N TRP A 237 12.92 2.12 -9.09
CA TRP A 237 12.99 0.81 -9.74
C TRP A 237 13.73 0.94 -11.08
N ASP A 238 14.91 0.34 -11.19
CA ASP A 238 15.73 0.36 -12.41
C ASP A 238 16.02 -1.06 -12.89
N SER A 239 15.16 -1.58 -13.78
CA SER A 239 15.41 -2.81 -14.51
C SER A 239 16.12 -2.50 -15.81
N GLN A 240 17.39 -2.91 -15.94
CA GLN A 240 18.20 -2.64 -17.13
C GLN A 240 18.22 -3.83 -18.08
N VAL A 241 18.81 -4.96 -17.65
CA VAL A 241 18.90 -6.19 -18.46
C VAL A 241 18.60 -7.45 -17.64
N GLY A 242 18.31 -7.32 -16.34
CA GLY A 242 17.80 -8.43 -15.54
C GLY A 242 16.39 -8.85 -15.94
N THR A 243 15.86 -9.90 -15.32
CA THR A 243 14.49 -10.41 -15.47
C THR A 243 13.77 -10.36 -14.13
N PHE A 244 12.62 -9.69 -14.07
CA PHE A 244 11.70 -9.75 -12.95
C PHE A 244 10.55 -10.71 -13.28
N GLU A 245 10.33 -11.67 -12.39
CA GLU A 245 9.28 -12.69 -12.53
C GLU A 245 8.29 -12.53 -11.36
N PRO A 246 7.16 -11.82 -11.59
CA PRO A 246 6.32 -11.34 -10.50
C PRO A 246 5.49 -12.45 -9.82
N GLY A 247 5.21 -13.58 -10.47
CA GLY A 247 4.25 -14.56 -9.95
C GLY A 247 2.92 -13.88 -9.57
N ILE A 248 2.44 -14.11 -8.35
CA ILE A 248 1.24 -13.43 -7.80
C ILE A 248 1.59 -12.32 -6.79
N SER A 249 2.77 -11.71 -6.92
CA SER A 249 3.28 -10.70 -5.97
C SER A 249 2.58 -9.34 -6.08
N THR A 250 2.81 -8.52 -5.06
CA THR A 250 2.50 -7.10 -5.07
C THR A 250 3.78 -6.30 -4.89
N VAL A 251 4.05 -5.37 -5.81
CA VAL A 251 5.13 -4.39 -5.68
C VAL A 251 4.53 -3.07 -5.18
N ILE A 252 5.03 -2.59 -4.04
CA ILE A 252 4.52 -1.43 -3.32
C ILE A 252 5.60 -0.34 -3.30
N PHE A 253 5.31 0.76 -3.98
CA PHE A 253 6.12 1.96 -4.05
C PHE A 253 5.69 2.92 -2.93
N ASN A 254 6.57 3.13 -1.94
CA ASN A 254 6.28 3.84 -0.68
C ASN A 254 7.33 4.92 -0.36
N ALA A 255 7.85 5.57 -1.40
CA ALA A 255 8.70 6.75 -1.23
C ALA A 255 7.88 7.96 -0.82
N THR A 256 8.57 8.90 -0.17
CA THR A 256 8.09 10.29 0.02
C THR A 256 8.87 11.30 -0.82
N ASP A 257 9.85 10.83 -1.62
CA ASP A 257 10.65 11.70 -2.47
C ASP A 257 9.95 11.97 -3.81
N ALA A 258 10.26 13.13 -4.39
CA ALA A 258 9.55 13.66 -5.55
C ALA A 258 10.21 13.35 -6.90
N ASP A 259 11.38 12.70 -6.89
CA ASP A 259 12.24 12.43 -8.04
C ASP A 259 12.46 10.93 -8.30
N ASN A 260 11.62 10.06 -7.73
CA ASN A 260 11.69 8.64 -8.00
C ASN A 260 11.23 8.32 -9.43
N THR A 261 11.82 7.26 -9.96
CA THR A 261 11.61 6.78 -11.33
C THR A 261 11.35 5.28 -11.36
N ILE A 262 10.59 4.85 -12.36
CA ILE A 262 10.30 3.45 -12.64
C ILE A 262 10.69 3.15 -14.09
N THR A 263 11.71 2.31 -14.24
CA THR A 263 12.20 1.78 -15.51
C THR A 263 11.97 0.26 -15.51
N THR A 264 10.94 -0.20 -16.21
CA THR A 264 10.55 -1.62 -16.21
C THR A 264 11.32 -2.47 -17.21
N ASN A 265 11.86 -1.84 -18.26
CA ASN A 265 12.43 -2.49 -19.44
C ASN A 265 11.52 -3.57 -20.03
N ALA A 266 10.24 -3.19 -20.23
CA ALA A 266 9.17 -4.02 -20.77
C ALA A 266 8.81 -5.26 -19.92
N GLN A 267 9.21 -5.28 -18.65
CA GLN A 267 8.74 -6.28 -17.69
C GLN A 267 7.34 -5.95 -17.20
N THR A 268 6.66 -6.97 -16.70
CA THR A 268 5.33 -6.81 -16.09
C THR A 268 5.45 -6.87 -14.57
N PHE A 269 4.63 -6.08 -13.89
CA PHE A 269 4.28 -6.34 -12.50
C PHE A 269 3.03 -7.21 -12.47
N ASN A 270 2.87 -8.02 -11.41
CA ASN A 270 1.58 -8.65 -11.15
C ASN A 270 0.64 -7.61 -10.53
N ASN A 271 0.74 -7.32 -9.24
CA ASN A 271 0.07 -6.15 -8.66
C ASN A 271 1.05 -5.00 -8.50
N PHE A 272 0.59 -3.79 -8.83
CA PHE A 272 1.34 -2.55 -8.70
C PHE A 272 0.62 -1.63 -7.73
N MET A 273 1.33 -1.09 -6.75
CA MET A 273 0.75 -0.17 -5.78
C MET A 273 1.65 1.03 -5.52
N ILE A 274 1.09 2.23 -5.53
CA ILE A 274 1.71 3.41 -4.89
C ILE A 274 1.01 3.67 -3.57
N ASN A 275 1.80 3.74 -2.50
CA ASN A 275 1.31 3.98 -1.16
C ASN A 275 2.36 4.73 -0.30
N ASP A 276 2.21 6.04 -0.15
CA ASP A 276 3.07 6.97 0.61
C ASP A 276 2.68 7.19 2.09
N GLY A 277 1.81 6.32 2.64
CA GLY A 277 1.55 6.35 4.08
C GLY A 277 0.20 5.84 4.57
N LEU A 278 -0.64 5.27 3.71
CA LEU A 278 -1.86 4.58 4.13
C LEU A 278 -1.51 3.18 4.67
N VAL A 279 -1.69 2.95 5.96
CA VAL A 279 -1.31 1.67 6.61
C VAL A 279 -2.51 0.78 6.94
N GLY A 280 -3.72 1.30 6.78
CA GLY A 280 -4.96 0.52 6.86
C GLY A 280 -6.11 1.25 6.19
N TYR A 281 -6.89 0.54 5.37
CA TYR A 281 -8.13 1.04 4.81
C TYR A 281 -9.19 -0.05 4.77
N TRP A 282 -10.17 0.04 5.66
CA TRP A 282 -11.31 -0.85 5.71
C TRP A 282 -12.52 -0.09 5.16
N LYS A 283 -12.93 -0.46 3.95
CA LYS A 283 -14.14 0.08 3.31
C LYS A 283 -15.37 -0.27 4.12
N LEU A 284 -15.44 -1.53 4.60
CA LEU A 284 -16.56 -2.14 5.32
C LEU A 284 -17.77 -2.47 4.43
N ASP A 285 -17.50 -2.62 3.13
CA ASP A 285 -18.43 -3.08 2.11
C ASP A 285 -18.74 -4.59 2.18
N GLU A 286 -17.98 -5.37 2.95
CA GLU A 286 -18.10 -6.82 2.95
C GLU A 286 -19.42 -7.29 3.57
N THR A 287 -20.06 -8.30 2.96
CA THR A 287 -21.30 -8.87 3.52
C THR A 287 -21.07 -9.73 4.78
N ALA A 288 -19.83 -10.16 5.02
CA ALA A 288 -19.41 -10.99 6.14
C ALA A 288 -17.91 -10.83 6.41
N SER A 289 -17.46 -11.24 7.59
CA SER A 289 -16.04 -11.30 7.98
C SER A 289 -15.18 -12.09 6.96
N PRO A 290 -13.90 -11.72 6.75
CA PRO A 290 -13.17 -10.59 7.36
C PRO A 290 -13.46 -9.23 6.70
N ALA A 291 -13.25 -8.14 7.44
CA ALA A 291 -13.08 -6.81 6.87
C ALA A 291 -11.71 -6.74 6.17
N ILE A 292 -11.70 -6.44 4.88
CA ILE A 292 -10.48 -6.45 4.07
C ILE A 292 -9.74 -5.13 4.21
N ASP A 293 -8.41 -5.21 4.27
CA ASP A 293 -7.53 -4.05 4.26
C ASP A 293 -7.11 -3.75 2.82
N SER A 294 -7.64 -2.66 2.28
CA SER A 294 -7.38 -2.16 0.93
C SER A 294 -6.08 -1.34 0.82
N SER A 295 -5.32 -1.17 1.91
CA SER A 295 -4.06 -0.42 1.90
C SER A 295 -2.87 -1.21 1.33
N GLY A 296 -3.02 -2.53 1.10
CA GLY A 296 -1.95 -3.41 0.62
C GLY A 296 -1.07 -4.02 1.71
N HIS A 297 -1.33 -3.70 2.99
CA HIS A 297 -0.55 -4.20 4.12
C HIS A 297 -1.12 -5.47 4.78
N GLY A 298 -2.28 -5.95 4.31
CA GLY A 298 -2.87 -7.21 4.77
C GLY A 298 -3.39 -7.16 6.22
N ASN A 299 -3.70 -5.98 6.75
CA ASN A 299 -4.21 -5.78 8.10
C ASN A 299 -5.70 -6.16 8.21
N TYR A 300 -6.07 -7.40 7.89
CA TYR A 300 -7.46 -7.85 7.85
C TYR A 300 -8.12 -7.89 9.23
N GLY A 301 -9.36 -7.43 9.30
CA GLY A 301 -10.16 -7.41 10.53
C GLY A 301 -11.13 -8.59 10.64
N THR A 302 -11.26 -9.16 11.83
CA THR A 302 -12.27 -10.18 12.13
C THR A 302 -13.47 -9.55 12.82
N TRP A 303 -14.68 -9.84 12.35
CA TRP A 303 -15.90 -9.38 13.01
C TRP A 303 -16.11 -10.17 14.30
N VAL A 304 -16.36 -9.47 15.40
CA VAL A 304 -16.52 -10.06 16.74
C VAL A 304 -17.97 -9.97 17.20
N ALA A 305 -18.42 -11.01 17.90
CA ALA A 305 -19.78 -11.17 18.40
C ALA A 305 -20.84 -11.19 17.28
N SER A 306 -21.75 -10.23 17.25
CA SER A 306 -22.88 -10.17 16.32
C SER A 306 -22.83 -8.97 15.36
N ALA A 307 -21.64 -8.40 15.12
CA ALA A 307 -21.47 -7.35 14.12
C ALA A 307 -22.01 -7.81 12.76
N THR A 308 -22.73 -6.93 12.05
CA THR A 308 -23.39 -7.25 10.77
C THR A 308 -23.23 -6.13 9.74
N SER A 309 -23.20 -6.48 8.46
CA SER A 309 -23.27 -5.50 7.37
C SER A 309 -24.63 -4.82 7.29
N SER A 310 -24.64 -3.57 6.82
CA SER A 310 -25.82 -2.74 6.61
C SER A 310 -25.78 -2.06 5.24
N THR A 311 -26.94 -1.76 4.64
CA THR A 311 -27.05 -0.90 3.43
C THR A 311 -27.18 0.58 3.77
N GLU A 312 -27.19 0.94 5.06
CA GLU A 312 -27.13 2.34 5.49
C GLU A 312 -25.69 2.82 5.31
N THR A 313 -25.43 3.66 4.32
CA THR A 313 -24.10 4.17 3.98
C THR A 313 -24.06 5.70 4.04
N PRO A 314 -22.88 6.31 4.26
CA PRO A 314 -22.67 7.75 4.07
C PRO A 314 -22.77 8.11 2.59
N SER A 315 -23.04 9.39 2.31
CA SER A 315 -23.03 9.90 0.94
C SER A 315 -21.59 10.07 0.47
N VAL A 316 -21.15 9.25 -0.49
CA VAL A 316 -19.82 9.32 -1.10
C VAL A 316 -19.89 9.33 -2.64
N ASN A 317 -18.80 9.74 -3.30
CA ASN A 317 -18.74 9.95 -4.76
C ASN A 317 -18.16 8.75 -5.52
N PHE A 318 -18.07 7.60 -4.86
CA PHE A 318 -17.68 6.31 -5.41
C PHE A 318 -18.70 5.26 -4.94
N VAL A 319 -18.69 4.09 -5.59
CA VAL A 319 -19.55 2.97 -5.19
C VAL A 319 -19.24 2.57 -3.75
N ASN A 320 -20.26 2.61 -2.89
CA ASN A 320 -20.21 2.26 -1.49
C ASN A 320 -21.50 1.52 -1.13
N ASP A 321 -21.39 0.21 -0.97
CA ASP A 321 -22.53 -0.69 -0.92
C ASP A 321 -22.97 -0.95 0.51
N ARG A 322 -22.04 -0.93 1.47
CA ARG A 322 -22.32 -1.31 2.86
C ARG A 322 -21.50 -0.52 3.87
N SER A 323 -22.01 -0.52 5.09
CA SER A 323 -21.27 -0.17 6.30
C SER A 323 -21.34 -1.31 7.33
N ILE A 324 -20.60 -1.20 8.43
CA ILE A 324 -20.76 -2.10 9.58
C ILE A 324 -21.76 -1.53 10.59
N SER A 325 -22.69 -2.36 11.07
CA SER A 325 -23.61 -2.07 12.17
C SER A 325 -23.14 -2.74 13.47
N LEU A 326 -23.11 -1.97 14.55
CA LEU A 326 -22.61 -2.33 15.87
C LEU A 326 -23.66 -2.03 16.94
N ASN A 327 -23.79 -2.92 17.91
CA ASN A 327 -24.91 -2.91 18.88
C ASN A 327 -24.65 -2.15 20.20
N GLY A 328 -23.53 -1.45 20.34
CA GLY A 328 -23.19 -0.71 21.55
C GLY A 328 -22.89 -1.55 22.80
N THR A 329 -22.65 -2.87 22.66
CA THR A 329 -22.41 -3.76 23.82
C THR A 329 -21.28 -4.76 23.65
N THR A 330 -21.14 -5.40 22.48
CA THR A 330 -20.11 -6.43 22.27
C THR A 330 -19.47 -6.40 20.89
N ASP A 331 -20.17 -5.80 19.93
CA ASP A 331 -19.85 -5.89 18.51
C ASP A 331 -18.70 -4.94 18.17
N ARG A 332 -17.74 -5.45 17.40
CA ARG A 332 -16.56 -4.72 16.93
C ARG A 332 -15.88 -5.48 15.81
N ILE A 333 -14.92 -4.84 15.14
CA ILE A 333 -13.96 -5.50 14.26
C ILE A 333 -12.60 -5.48 14.96
N SER A 334 -11.93 -6.63 15.06
CA SER A 334 -10.60 -6.77 15.65
C SER A 334 -9.56 -7.05 14.58
N ILE A 335 -8.56 -6.19 14.48
CA ILE A 335 -7.44 -6.29 13.56
C ILE A 335 -6.23 -6.78 14.37
N PRO A 336 -5.62 -7.92 14.00
CA PRO A 336 -4.44 -8.43 14.69
C PRO A 336 -3.32 -7.38 14.79
N ASP A 337 -2.47 -7.55 15.80
CA ASP A 337 -1.30 -6.70 15.97
C ASP A 337 -0.33 -6.80 14.77
N ASN A 338 0.24 -5.67 14.39
CA ASN A 338 1.21 -5.53 13.30
C ASN A 338 2.09 -4.31 13.57
N ASP A 339 3.41 -4.44 13.39
CA ASP A 339 4.39 -3.36 13.57
C ASP A 339 4.07 -2.12 12.69
N LEU A 340 3.39 -2.30 11.55
CA LEU A 340 2.93 -1.19 10.70
C LEU A 340 1.86 -0.31 11.37
N LEU A 341 1.19 -0.81 12.40
CA LEU A 341 0.20 -0.09 13.19
C LEU A 341 0.80 0.52 14.47
N ASP A 342 2.10 0.35 14.71
CA ASP A 342 2.85 0.94 15.83
C ASP A 342 3.38 2.34 15.47
N LEU A 343 2.43 3.24 15.23
CA LEU A 343 2.67 4.62 14.79
C LEU A 343 3.17 5.51 15.93
N GLN A 344 4.38 6.06 15.80
CA GLN A 344 5.04 6.82 16.87
C GLN A 344 5.14 8.33 16.62
N THR A 345 5.43 8.72 15.38
CA THR A 345 5.83 10.10 15.03
C THR A 345 4.72 10.92 14.40
N ALA A 346 3.84 10.29 13.63
CA ALA A 346 2.70 10.92 13.00
C ALA A 346 1.58 9.89 12.80
N ILE A 347 0.34 10.38 12.72
CA ILE A 347 -0.84 9.54 12.48
C ILE A 347 -1.98 10.37 11.90
N THR A 348 -2.79 9.74 11.04
CA THR A 348 -4.17 10.17 10.81
C THR A 348 -5.11 8.99 10.98
N ILE A 349 -6.22 9.20 11.67
CA ILE A 349 -7.33 8.24 11.76
C ILE A 349 -8.56 8.95 11.22
N SER A 350 -9.29 8.34 10.29
CA SER A 350 -10.57 8.86 9.80
C SER A 350 -11.62 7.76 9.68
N ALA A 351 -12.88 8.13 9.89
CA ALA A 351 -14.02 7.25 9.70
C ALA A 351 -15.29 8.07 9.43
N TRP A 352 -16.22 7.48 8.69
CA TRP A 352 -17.61 7.91 8.70
C TRP A 352 -18.35 7.19 9.83
N VAL A 353 -19.15 7.92 10.60
CA VAL A 353 -19.89 7.37 11.74
C VAL A 353 -21.32 7.90 11.80
N ARG A 354 -22.27 7.03 12.15
CA ARG A 354 -23.67 7.38 12.44
C ARG A 354 -24.06 6.72 13.76
N MET A 355 -24.30 7.53 14.79
CA MET A 355 -24.58 7.02 16.13
C MET A 355 -26.08 6.84 16.38
N ASP A 356 -26.45 5.67 16.89
CA ASP A 356 -27.81 5.35 17.35
C ASP A 356 -28.03 5.82 18.80
N SER A 357 -26.96 6.03 19.56
CA SER A 357 -27.00 6.61 20.90
C SER A 357 -25.93 7.69 21.08
N VAL A 358 -26.33 8.86 21.59
CA VAL A 358 -25.42 9.97 21.96
C VAL A 358 -25.40 10.24 23.47
N ASN A 359 -26.01 9.35 24.27
CA ASN A 359 -26.09 9.49 25.73
C ASN A 359 -25.09 8.58 26.47
N ALA A 360 -24.27 7.81 25.75
CA ALA A 360 -23.21 6.99 26.33
C ALA A 360 -22.11 7.85 26.96
N THR A 361 -21.38 7.30 27.93
CA THR A 361 -20.26 8.00 28.60
C THR A 361 -19.08 8.24 27.65
N GLU A 362 -18.68 7.20 26.91
CA GLU A 362 -17.70 7.23 25.82
C GLU A 362 -18.08 6.13 24.82
N GLN A 363 -17.68 6.26 23.56
CA GLN A 363 -17.82 5.22 22.53
C GLN A 363 -16.60 5.22 21.61
N GLY A 364 -15.96 4.06 21.42
CA GLY A 364 -14.77 3.94 20.60
C GLY A 364 -15.07 3.80 19.10
N ILE A 365 -14.57 4.72 18.28
CA ILE A 365 -14.68 4.60 16.81
C ILE A 365 -13.54 3.73 16.29
N VAL A 366 -12.30 4.09 16.63
CA VAL A 366 -11.09 3.31 16.36
C VAL A 366 -10.18 3.40 17.58
N GLY A 367 -9.61 2.28 18.02
CA GLY A 367 -8.67 2.25 19.15
C GLY A 367 -7.62 1.15 19.04
N LYS A 368 -6.34 1.48 19.33
CA LYS A 368 -5.24 0.50 19.48
C LYS A 368 -5.11 0.11 20.95
N ALA A 369 -5.36 -1.17 21.23
CA ALA A 369 -5.59 -1.82 22.53
C ALA A 369 -7.08 -1.96 22.95
N ASP A 370 -7.64 -3.14 22.68
CA ASP A 370 -9.03 -3.55 22.93
C ASP A 370 -9.38 -3.68 24.43
N THR A 371 -8.44 -4.12 25.30
CA THR A 371 -8.81 -4.63 26.64
C THR A 371 -8.04 -4.01 27.81
N SER A 372 -8.66 -3.04 28.49
CA SER A 372 -8.33 -2.53 29.85
C SER A 372 -6.95 -1.91 30.13
N ALA A 373 -5.99 -2.05 29.22
CA ALA A 373 -4.75 -1.27 29.23
C ALA A 373 -4.98 0.05 28.49
N TYR A 374 -4.29 1.11 28.92
CA TYR A 374 -4.37 2.43 28.30
C TYR A 374 -4.21 2.33 26.78
N GLY A 375 -5.27 2.65 26.04
CA GLY A 375 -5.27 2.69 24.58
C GLY A 375 -4.20 3.64 24.08
N VAL A 376 -3.47 3.26 23.02
CA VAL A 376 -2.29 4.01 22.57
C VAL A 376 -2.68 5.22 21.73
N TYR A 377 -3.51 4.99 20.71
CA TYR A 377 -4.18 6.03 19.95
C TYR A 377 -5.65 5.66 19.78
N ASN A 378 -6.54 6.63 19.96
CA ASN A 378 -7.98 6.42 19.86
C ASN A 378 -8.69 7.61 19.19
N LEU A 379 -9.62 7.31 18.29
CA LEU A 379 -10.64 8.24 17.82
C LEU A 379 -11.97 7.83 18.46
N ILE A 380 -12.59 8.73 19.23
CA ILE A 380 -13.75 8.38 20.05
C ILE A 380 -14.81 9.49 20.06
N TYR A 381 -16.01 9.12 20.51
CA TYR A 381 -17.00 10.04 21.06
C TYR A 381 -16.87 10.10 22.60
N ASP A 382 -16.81 11.30 23.17
CA ASP A 382 -16.75 11.56 24.61
C ASP A 382 -18.05 12.25 25.09
N GLY A 383 -18.90 11.48 25.76
CA GLY A 383 -20.14 11.96 26.37
C GLY A 383 -19.98 12.57 27.76
N ASN A 384 -18.83 12.42 28.41
CA ASN A 384 -18.54 13.00 29.73
C ASN A 384 -18.11 14.47 29.62
N THR A 385 -17.35 14.81 28.57
CA THR A 385 -16.75 16.13 28.39
C THR A 385 -17.31 16.82 27.15
N GLY A 386 -18.51 17.38 27.29
CA GLY A 386 -19.10 18.24 26.26
C GLY A 386 -19.83 17.50 25.12
N GLN A 387 -19.90 16.16 25.15
CA GLN A 387 -20.59 15.35 24.12
C GLN A 387 -20.00 15.59 22.72
N VAL A 388 -18.68 15.48 22.59
CA VAL A 388 -17.93 15.81 21.36
C VAL A 388 -17.04 14.65 20.93
N PHE A 389 -16.52 14.72 19.71
CA PHE A 389 -15.47 13.83 19.24
C PHE A 389 -14.10 14.20 19.82
N ARG A 390 -13.24 13.21 20.04
CA ARG A 390 -11.92 13.37 20.67
C ARG A 390 -10.88 12.47 19.98
N LEU A 391 -9.67 13.01 19.80
CA LEU A 391 -8.48 12.23 19.49
C LEU A 391 -7.63 12.12 20.77
N GLU A 392 -7.18 10.91 21.06
CA GLU A 392 -6.34 10.57 22.21
C GLU A 392 -5.05 9.89 21.75
N LEU A 393 -3.89 10.38 22.23
CA LEU A 393 -2.55 9.92 21.85
C LEU A 393 -1.66 9.77 23.10
N MET A 394 -1.52 8.55 23.61
CA MET A 394 -0.67 8.27 24.77
C MET A 394 0.81 8.48 24.46
N GLY A 395 1.55 9.07 25.40
CA GLY A 395 2.97 9.45 25.24
C GLY A 395 3.17 10.86 24.66
N VAL A 396 2.16 11.44 24.02
CA VAL A 396 2.16 12.83 23.57
C VAL A 396 1.78 13.75 24.74
N SER A 397 2.44 14.91 24.85
CA SER A 397 2.12 15.90 25.89
C SER A 397 0.71 16.44 25.71
N ASP A 398 -0.08 16.54 26.78
CA ASP A 398 -1.51 16.84 26.73
C ASP A 398 -2.21 15.93 25.70
N ALA A 399 -2.36 14.65 26.05
CA ALA A 399 -2.69 13.57 25.12
C ALA A 399 -4.02 13.71 24.34
N TYR A 400 -4.87 14.68 24.69
CA TYR A 400 -6.23 14.80 24.18
C TYR A 400 -6.41 16.07 23.35
N VAL A 401 -7.13 15.99 22.23
CA VAL A 401 -7.72 17.15 21.55
C VAL A 401 -9.21 16.91 21.35
N TYR A 402 -10.01 17.89 21.75
CA TYR A 402 -11.48 17.84 21.73
C TYR A 402 -12.03 18.68 20.59
N GLY A 403 -13.06 18.15 19.93
CA GLY A 403 -13.88 18.89 18.98
C GLY A 403 -14.85 19.83 19.68
N THR A 404 -15.76 20.38 18.90
CA THR A 404 -16.83 21.30 19.32
C THR A 404 -18.22 20.86 18.89
N THR A 405 -18.31 20.01 17.87
CA THR A 405 -19.60 19.51 17.38
C THR A 405 -20.21 18.55 18.39
N VAL A 406 -21.42 18.88 18.83
CA VAL A 406 -22.30 17.96 19.57
C VAL A 406 -23.12 17.18 18.53
N PRO A 407 -22.87 15.89 18.35
CA PRO A 407 -23.49 15.11 17.29
C PRO A 407 -24.96 14.82 17.62
N ASN A 408 -25.80 14.93 16.60
CA ASN A 408 -27.18 14.44 16.65
C ASN A 408 -27.21 12.93 16.39
N GLN A 409 -28.15 12.25 17.04
CA GLN A 409 -28.48 10.86 16.75
C GLN A 409 -28.86 10.69 15.27
N ASP A 410 -28.64 9.49 14.72
CA ASP A 410 -29.12 9.08 13.40
C ASP A 410 -28.57 9.93 12.24
N THR A 411 -27.45 10.63 12.45
CA THR A 411 -26.81 11.52 11.46
C THR A 411 -25.38 11.05 11.19
N TRP A 412 -25.01 10.96 9.91
CA TRP A 412 -23.63 10.68 9.50
C TRP A 412 -22.71 11.87 9.76
N TYR A 413 -21.54 11.60 10.32
CA TYR A 413 -20.43 12.54 10.47
C TYR A 413 -19.16 11.89 9.92
N HIS A 414 -18.37 12.65 9.16
CA HIS A 414 -16.97 12.29 8.93
C HIS A 414 -16.13 12.84 10.08
N VAL A 415 -15.38 11.98 10.75
CA VAL A 415 -14.52 12.38 11.88
C VAL A 415 -13.09 11.98 11.57
N ALA A 416 -12.16 12.91 11.75
CA ALA A 416 -10.74 12.62 11.58
C ALA A 416 -9.89 13.27 12.67
N GLY A 417 -8.87 12.55 13.13
CA GLY A 417 -7.83 13.06 14.02
C GLY A 417 -6.46 12.96 13.35
N THR A 418 -5.66 14.03 13.38
CA THR A 418 -4.32 14.07 12.79
C THR A 418 -3.28 14.45 13.82
N TYR A 419 -2.07 13.90 13.72
CA TYR A 419 -0.90 14.34 14.47
C TYR A 419 0.37 14.28 13.62
N SER A 420 1.13 15.37 13.61
CA SER A 420 2.34 15.54 12.79
C SER A 420 3.66 15.42 13.57
N GLY A 421 3.61 15.02 14.84
CA GLY A 421 4.76 15.09 15.75
C GLY A 421 4.93 16.46 16.43
N SER A 422 4.22 17.48 15.95
CA SER A 422 4.30 18.86 16.44
C SER A 422 2.94 19.55 16.66
N GLN A 423 1.88 19.00 16.09
CA GLN A 423 0.52 19.51 16.23
C GLN A 423 -0.47 18.34 16.12
N LYS A 424 -1.46 18.31 17.02
CA LYS A 424 -2.63 17.41 16.92
C LYS A 424 -3.88 18.23 16.58
N CYS A 425 -4.74 17.68 15.72
CA CYS A 425 -5.99 18.32 15.31
C CYS A 425 -7.14 17.31 15.31
N ILE A 426 -8.36 17.80 15.49
CA ILE A 426 -9.61 17.06 15.31
C ILE A 426 -10.49 17.79 14.29
N TYR A 427 -11.09 17.01 13.40
CA TYR A 427 -11.92 17.48 12.31
C TYR A 427 -13.27 16.78 12.36
N VAL A 428 -14.32 17.54 12.08
CA VAL A 428 -15.69 17.02 11.90
C VAL A 428 -16.24 17.58 10.59
N ASN A 429 -16.73 16.70 9.72
CA ASN A 429 -17.19 17.01 8.37
C ASN A 429 -16.18 17.85 7.57
N GLY A 430 -14.89 17.51 7.70
CA GLY A 430 -13.80 18.12 6.95
C GLY A 430 -13.29 19.45 7.52
N ILE A 431 -13.95 19.99 8.55
CA ILE A 431 -13.60 21.27 9.16
C ILE A 431 -12.78 21.02 10.43
N ALA A 432 -11.61 21.66 10.52
CA ALA A 432 -10.80 21.64 11.74
C ALA A 432 -11.55 22.36 12.86
N GLU A 433 -11.87 21.65 13.94
CA GLU A 433 -12.55 22.24 15.09
C GLU A 433 -11.56 22.73 16.15
N ASN A 434 -10.48 21.98 16.35
CA ASN A 434 -9.41 22.37 17.27
C ASN A 434 -8.07 21.79 16.80
N CYS A 435 -7.00 22.56 17.01
CA CYS A 435 -5.63 22.21 16.69
C CYS A 435 -4.70 22.73 17.79
N GLU A 436 -3.91 21.85 18.37
CA GLU A 436 -3.03 22.16 19.50
C GLU A 436 -1.60 21.80 19.17
N GLY A 437 -0.69 22.76 19.30
CA GLY A 437 0.74 22.52 19.19
C GLY A 437 1.21 21.69 20.38
N THR A 438 1.77 20.51 20.10
CA THR A 438 2.30 19.61 21.13
C THR A 438 3.37 18.70 20.54
N THR A 439 4.25 18.19 21.40
CA THR A 439 5.32 17.28 21.01
C THR A 439 5.32 16.04 21.89
N GLY A 440 5.86 14.96 21.35
CA GLY A 440 6.01 13.68 22.03
C GLY A 440 5.92 12.55 21.02
N SER A 441 6.32 11.36 21.46
CA SER A 441 6.12 10.14 20.69
C SER A 441 4.83 9.49 21.17
N ILE A 442 3.99 9.06 20.23
CA ILE A 442 2.94 8.12 20.55
C ILE A 442 3.61 6.84 21.06
N THR A 443 3.09 6.25 22.13
CA THR A 443 3.58 4.95 22.64
C THR A 443 3.28 3.82 21.64
N THR A 444 3.79 2.61 21.85
CA THR A 444 3.42 1.42 21.05
C THR A 444 3.11 0.24 21.94
N ASN A 445 2.43 -0.78 21.42
CA ASN A 445 2.19 -2.04 22.11
C ASN A 445 1.84 -3.16 21.13
N ASN A 446 1.92 -4.40 21.60
CA ASN A 446 1.63 -5.57 20.78
C ASN A 446 0.15 -6.03 20.94
N LEU A 447 -0.77 -5.08 21.05
CA LEU A 447 -2.21 -5.35 21.21
C LEU A 447 -2.98 -5.04 19.91
N PRO A 448 -4.10 -5.74 19.63
CA PRO A 448 -4.92 -5.51 18.44
C PRO A 448 -5.40 -4.06 18.28
N LEU A 449 -5.56 -3.63 17.03
CA LEU A 449 -6.39 -2.47 16.68
C LEU A 449 -7.87 -2.93 16.64
N SER A 450 -8.79 -2.06 17.04
CA SER A 450 -10.22 -2.32 16.97
C SER A 450 -10.98 -1.18 16.32
N ILE A 451 -11.99 -1.52 15.52
CA ILE A 451 -13.00 -0.61 15.01
C ILE A 451 -14.29 -0.88 15.78
N GLY A 452 -14.89 0.16 16.36
CA GLY A 452 -16.12 0.05 17.13
C GLY A 452 -15.95 -0.16 18.64
N THR A 453 -14.73 -0.07 19.17
CA THR A 453 -14.50 -0.04 20.62
C THR A 453 -13.17 0.63 20.99
N HIS A 454 -13.10 1.10 22.23
CA HIS A 454 -11.88 1.53 22.92
C HIS A 454 -12.06 1.18 24.40
N GLN A 455 -11.14 0.43 25.02
CA GLN A 455 -11.17 0.11 26.45
C GLN A 455 -12.53 -0.44 26.97
N ALA A 456 -13.24 -1.25 26.17
CA ALA A 456 -14.60 -1.73 26.46
C ALA A 456 -15.67 -0.62 26.58
N TYR A 457 -15.49 0.46 25.82
CA TYR A 457 -16.54 1.42 25.47
C TYR A 457 -16.95 1.18 24.02
N GLU A 458 -18.00 0.39 23.85
CA GLU A 458 -18.49 -0.05 22.55
C GLU A 458 -19.26 1.05 21.81
N PHE A 459 -19.16 1.02 20.49
CA PHE A 459 -19.89 1.92 19.60
C PHE A 459 -21.29 1.37 19.28
N ASP A 460 -22.29 2.23 19.38
CA ASP A 460 -23.70 1.96 19.08
C ASP A 460 -24.11 2.72 17.81
N GLY A 461 -24.19 2.01 16.68
CA GLY A 461 -24.54 2.57 15.38
C GLY A 461 -23.75 2.00 14.22
N TYR A 462 -23.44 2.83 13.23
CA TYR A 462 -22.80 2.45 11.97
C TYR A 462 -21.43 3.12 11.80
N ILE A 463 -20.45 2.37 11.30
CA ILE A 463 -19.12 2.85 10.96
C ILE A 463 -18.80 2.45 9.52
N ASP A 464 -18.14 3.34 8.80
CA ASP A 464 -17.78 3.12 7.40
C ASP A 464 -16.45 3.77 7.03
N GLU A 465 -15.82 3.28 5.96
CA GLU A 465 -14.71 3.97 5.28
C GLU A 465 -13.52 4.35 6.20
N VAL A 466 -13.13 3.41 7.08
CA VAL A 466 -12.12 3.62 8.11
C VAL A 466 -10.72 3.60 7.51
N ARG A 467 -9.93 4.65 7.75
CA ARG A 467 -8.55 4.77 7.28
C ARG A 467 -7.59 5.12 8.40
N VAL A 468 -6.39 4.56 8.32
CA VAL A 468 -5.25 4.87 9.21
C VAL A 468 -4.03 5.18 8.34
N TYR A 469 -3.41 6.32 8.60
CA TYR A 469 -2.19 6.77 7.92
C TYR A 469 -1.05 6.90 8.93
N ASN A 470 0.17 6.59 8.51
CA ASN A 470 1.40 6.83 9.28
C ASN A 470 1.94 8.27 9.15
N ARG A 471 1.12 9.17 8.57
CA ARG A 471 1.41 10.60 8.40
C ARG A 471 0.20 11.44 8.76
N ALA A 472 0.44 12.73 9.02
CA ALA A 472 -0.65 13.70 9.16
C ALA A 472 -1.19 14.08 7.78
N LEU A 473 -2.48 13.85 7.55
CA LEU A 473 -3.19 14.44 6.43
C LEU A 473 -3.34 15.96 6.66
N THR A 474 -3.25 16.71 5.58
CA THR A 474 -3.55 18.14 5.52
C THR A 474 -5.06 18.37 5.64
N ALA A 475 -5.44 19.58 6.04
CA ALA A 475 -6.86 19.95 6.11
C ALA A 475 -7.60 19.79 4.78
N ALA A 476 -6.92 19.96 3.63
CA ALA A 476 -7.52 19.77 2.31
C ALA A 476 -7.78 18.29 2.00
N GLU A 477 -6.83 17.40 2.34
CA GLU A 477 -7.02 15.94 2.21
C GLU A 477 -8.18 15.46 3.10
N VAL A 478 -8.26 15.94 4.35
CA VAL A 478 -9.37 15.63 5.27
C VAL A 478 -10.72 16.17 4.78
N ALA A 479 -10.72 17.37 4.17
CA ALA A 479 -11.94 17.95 3.59
C ALA A 479 -12.48 17.12 2.42
N ARG A 480 -11.59 16.59 1.55
CA ARG A 480 -12.00 15.69 0.45
C ARG A 480 -12.65 14.41 0.98
N LEU A 481 -12.01 13.74 1.95
CA LEU A 481 -12.60 12.55 2.58
C LEU A 481 -14.00 12.84 3.15
N ALA A 482 -14.18 14.00 3.78
CA ALA A 482 -15.47 14.40 4.33
C ALA A 482 -16.53 14.80 3.29
N MET A 483 -16.12 15.14 2.07
CA MET A 483 -17.01 15.35 0.93
C MET A 483 -17.36 14.03 0.22
N GLY A 484 -16.84 12.91 0.72
CA GLY A 484 -17.01 11.60 0.11
C GLY A 484 -16.13 11.39 -1.12
N ASP A 485 -15.05 12.18 -1.25
CA ASP A 485 -14.02 12.02 -2.27
C ASP A 485 -12.81 11.26 -1.72
N GLN A 486 -11.98 10.76 -2.62
CA GLN A 486 -10.66 10.26 -2.24
C GLN A 486 -9.75 11.45 -1.85
N PRO A 487 -8.82 11.26 -0.90
CA PRO A 487 -8.04 12.36 -0.35
C PRO A 487 -7.04 12.97 -1.34
N GLN A 488 -6.84 12.39 -2.54
CA GLN A 488 -5.86 12.71 -3.61
C GLN A 488 -4.54 13.28 -3.07
N THR A 489 -3.92 12.45 -2.26
CA THR A 489 -2.68 12.67 -1.54
C THR A 489 -1.44 12.66 -2.44
N ALA A 490 -0.43 13.44 -2.07
CA ALA A 490 0.91 13.31 -2.63
C ALA A 490 1.96 13.82 -1.64
N THR A 491 2.79 12.91 -1.14
CA THR A 491 4.10 13.26 -0.59
C THR A 491 5.21 12.73 -1.51
N GLY A 492 5.07 11.49 -2.00
CA GLY A 492 5.96 10.87 -2.98
C GLY A 492 5.46 10.94 -4.42
N LYS A 493 6.39 10.98 -5.37
CA LYS A 493 6.12 10.93 -6.82
C LYS A 493 7.03 9.92 -7.50
N TYR A 494 6.43 9.11 -8.37
CA TYR A 494 7.12 8.15 -9.24
C TYR A 494 6.85 8.49 -10.70
N SER A 495 7.88 8.86 -11.44
CA SER A 495 7.81 9.13 -12.88
C SER A 495 8.16 7.88 -13.69
N LEU A 496 7.31 7.52 -14.64
CA LEU A 496 7.58 6.44 -15.58
C LEU A 496 8.69 6.83 -16.57
N VAL A 497 9.58 5.90 -16.85
CA VAL A 497 10.65 6.04 -17.86
C VAL A 497 10.31 5.26 -19.14
N ASP A 498 9.52 4.20 -19.01
CA ASP A 498 8.96 3.40 -20.10
C ASP A 498 7.51 2.98 -19.80
N ALA A 499 6.87 2.28 -20.74
CA ALA A 499 5.50 1.82 -20.60
C ALA A 499 5.34 0.85 -19.42
N LEU A 500 4.30 1.06 -18.62
CA LEU A 500 3.99 0.24 -17.46
C LEU A 500 2.98 -0.85 -17.82
N ASN A 501 3.33 -2.11 -17.60
CA ASN A 501 2.42 -3.25 -17.79
C ASN A 501 2.13 -3.92 -16.46
N VAL A 502 0.85 -4.10 -16.14
CA VAL A 502 0.36 -4.69 -14.90
C VAL A 502 -0.59 -5.85 -15.24
N ASP A 503 -0.19 -7.07 -14.90
CA ASP A 503 -0.96 -8.29 -15.17
C ASP A 503 -2.08 -8.53 -14.15
N GLY A 504 -2.01 -7.87 -12.99
CA GLY A 504 -2.99 -7.86 -11.92
C GLY A 504 -3.60 -6.47 -11.71
N ASP A 505 -3.84 -6.13 -10.44
CA ASP A 505 -4.43 -4.84 -10.06
C ASP A 505 -3.39 -3.71 -10.04
N LEU A 506 -3.77 -2.54 -10.56
CA LEU A 506 -3.06 -1.28 -10.38
C LEU A 506 -3.77 -0.45 -9.31
N ILE A 507 -3.05 -0.13 -8.22
CA ILE A 507 -3.61 0.53 -7.05
C ILE A 507 -2.86 1.83 -6.74
N LEU A 508 -3.55 2.96 -6.86
CA LEU A 508 -3.09 4.25 -6.35
C LEU A 508 -3.71 4.47 -4.97
N ALA A 509 -3.12 3.90 -3.93
CA ALA A 509 -3.62 4.06 -2.57
C ALA A 509 -3.39 5.50 -2.08
N THR A 510 -2.19 6.02 -2.35
CA THR A 510 -1.76 7.40 -2.10
C THR A 510 -0.63 7.77 -3.09
N GLY A 511 0.05 8.91 -2.91
CA GLY A 511 1.20 9.31 -3.74
C GLY A 511 0.85 9.74 -5.17
N THR A 512 1.87 10.09 -5.96
CA THR A 512 1.71 10.48 -7.38
C THR A 512 2.33 9.46 -8.32
N LEU A 513 1.55 8.95 -9.28
CA LEU A 513 2.05 8.30 -10.48
C LEU A 513 2.12 9.33 -11.61
N ASP A 514 3.33 9.74 -11.99
CA ASP A 514 3.57 10.58 -13.16
C ASP A 514 3.86 9.71 -14.36
N VAL A 515 2.92 9.73 -15.29
CA VAL A 515 3.00 8.90 -16.50
C VAL A 515 4.09 9.36 -17.44
N ASN A 516 4.51 10.64 -17.38
CA ASN A 516 5.60 11.19 -18.18
C ASN A 516 5.49 10.84 -19.69
N GLY A 517 4.26 10.79 -20.20
CA GLY A 517 3.94 10.43 -21.59
C GLY A 517 4.11 8.94 -21.95
N GLN A 518 4.25 8.05 -20.97
CA GLN A 518 4.33 6.60 -21.15
C GLN A 518 2.95 5.94 -21.00
N ASP A 519 2.70 4.93 -21.81
CA ASP A 519 1.45 4.17 -21.78
C ASP A 519 1.38 3.24 -20.55
N ILE A 520 0.15 2.95 -20.10
CA ILE A 520 -0.13 2.02 -19.00
C ILE A 520 -1.12 0.96 -19.50
N ASN A 521 -0.79 -0.32 -19.30
CA ASN A 521 -1.67 -1.44 -19.62
C ASN A 521 -1.99 -2.21 -18.34
N VAL A 522 -3.29 -2.45 -18.08
CA VAL A 522 -3.77 -3.16 -16.88
C VAL A 522 -4.67 -4.31 -17.29
N GLN A 523 -4.37 -5.51 -16.78
CA GLN A 523 -5.16 -6.71 -17.06
C GLN A 523 -6.26 -6.97 -16.02
N GLU A 524 -6.17 -6.46 -14.79
CA GLU A 524 -7.27 -6.58 -13.82
C GLU A 524 -7.90 -5.22 -13.50
N SER A 525 -8.00 -4.87 -12.22
CA SER A 525 -8.71 -3.67 -11.78
C SER A 525 -7.77 -2.47 -11.66
N TRP A 526 -8.33 -1.29 -11.88
CA TRP A 526 -7.71 -0.03 -11.53
C TRP A 526 -8.42 0.52 -10.29
N TYR A 527 -7.70 0.67 -9.20
CA TYR A 527 -8.22 1.29 -7.98
C TYR A 527 -7.43 2.54 -7.64
N ASN A 528 -8.13 3.63 -7.37
CA ASN A 528 -7.53 4.81 -6.76
C ASN A 528 -8.28 5.15 -5.47
N TYR A 529 -7.60 4.99 -4.34
CA TYR A 529 -8.10 5.25 -2.99
C TYR A 529 -7.57 6.57 -2.41
N GLY A 530 -6.89 7.37 -3.24
CA GLY A 530 -6.31 8.62 -2.78
C GLY A 530 -4.97 8.96 -3.39
N GLY A 531 -4.49 8.31 -4.43
CA GLY A 531 -3.34 8.79 -5.20
C GLY A 531 -3.71 9.84 -6.24
N ILE A 532 -2.68 10.47 -6.78
CA ILE A 532 -2.73 11.39 -7.92
C ILE A 532 -2.18 10.67 -9.14
N LEU A 533 -2.94 10.70 -10.24
CA LEU A 533 -2.44 10.34 -11.55
C LEU A 533 -2.06 11.65 -12.24
N ASP A 534 -0.76 11.95 -12.33
CA ASP A 534 -0.25 13.11 -13.06
C ASP A 534 -0.23 12.74 -14.54
N GLU A 535 -1.31 13.09 -15.22
CA GLU A 535 -1.54 12.76 -16.61
C GLU A 535 -0.66 13.60 -17.56
N GLY A 536 -0.28 13.00 -18.68
CA GLY A 536 0.39 13.65 -19.79
C GLY A 536 -0.38 13.39 -21.07
N ASN A 537 0.30 12.82 -22.08
CA ASN A 537 -0.32 12.42 -23.34
C ASN A 537 -0.41 10.89 -23.47
N GLN A 538 -0.60 10.19 -22.36
CA GLN A 538 -0.54 8.72 -22.27
C GLN A 538 -1.83 8.04 -22.74
N ALA A 539 -1.70 6.81 -23.23
CA ALA A 539 -2.80 5.88 -23.30
C ALA A 539 -2.82 4.97 -22.06
N VAL A 540 -3.99 4.87 -21.42
CA VAL A 540 -4.28 3.82 -20.44
C VAL A 540 -5.17 2.79 -21.10
N THR A 541 -4.78 1.52 -21.07
CA THR A 541 -5.55 0.43 -21.70
C THR A 541 -5.91 -0.66 -20.70
N MET A 542 -7.20 -0.99 -20.66
CA MET A 542 -7.75 -2.10 -19.90
C MET A 542 -7.83 -3.33 -20.81
N GLU A 543 -6.95 -4.31 -20.58
CA GLU A 543 -6.66 -5.44 -21.48
C GLU A 543 -7.14 -6.81 -20.94
N GLY A 544 -7.70 -6.82 -19.74
CA GLY A 544 -8.23 -7.99 -19.04
C GLY A 544 -9.22 -8.83 -19.86
N THR A 545 -9.12 -10.14 -19.75
CA THR A 545 -9.96 -11.06 -20.54
C THR A 545 -11.02 -11.79 -19.72
N ILE A 546 -11.19 -11.41 -18.46
CA ILE A 546 -12.15 -12.02 -17.52
C ILE A 546 -13.10 -10.97 -16.96
N SER A 547 -14.13 -11.42 -16.25
CA SER A 547 -15.12 -10.54 -15.64
C SER A 547 -14.81 -10.22 -14.18
N GLY A 548 -15.43 -9.16 -13.67
CA GLY A 548 -15.37 -8.76 -12.27
C GLY A 548 -14.31 -7.70 -11.97
N HIS A 549 -13.74 -7.06 -12.99
CA HIS A 549 -12.80 -5.97 -12.80
C HIS A 549 -13.51 -4.67 -12.46
N VAL A 550 -12.82 -3.80 -11.72
CA VAL A 550 -13.31 -2.47 -11.37
C VAL A 550 -12.38 -1.41 -11.96
N LEU A 551 -12.97 -0.34 -12.46
CA LEU A 551 -12.27 0.89 -12.83
C LEU A 551 -12.76 2.01 -11.91
N GLN A 552 -11.94 2.36 -10.93
CA GLN A 552 -12.18 3.44 -9.97
C GLN A 552 -11.05 4.46 -10.07
N SER A 553 -11.32 5.58 -10.74
CA SER A 553 -10.34 6.63 -11.07
C SER A 553 -9.84 7.43 -9.86
N GLY A 554 -10.61 7.45 -8.76
CA GLY A 554 -10.39 8.31 -7.60
C GLY A 554 -10.68 9.78 -7.90
N GLY A 555 -11.54 10.05 -8.89
CA GLY A 555 -11.79 11.39 -9.43
C GLY A 555 -10.58 11.99 -10.16
N GLN A 556 -9.71 11.13 -10.71
CA GLN A 556 -8.60 11.55 -11.58
C GLN A 556 -9.00 11.46 -13.05
N THR A 557 -8.36 12.28 -13.87
CA THR A 557 -8.63 12.33 -15.31
C THR A 557 -7.66 11.41 -16.06
N PHE A 558 -8.19 10.60 -16.98
CA PHE A 558 -7.36 9.92 -17.98
C PHE A 558 -7.14 10.82 -19.21
N TYR A 559 -5.97 10.75 -19.84
CA TYR A 559 -5.76 11.45 -21.12
C TYR A 559 -6.45 10.69 -22.26
N ASP A 560 -5.89 9.56 -22.68
CA ASP A 560 -6.55 8.56 -23.51
C ASP A 560 -6.87 7.33 -22.66
N LEU A 561 -8.08 6.78 -22.80
CA LEU A 561 -8.50 5.54 -22.15
C LEU A 561 -9.05 4.57 -23.19
N ALA A 562 -8.62 3.31 -23.13
CA ALA A 562 -9.11 2.25 -24.01
C ALA A 562 -9.56 1.01 -23.22
N ILE A 563 -10.68 0.41 -23.63
CA ILE A 563 -11.11 -0.93 -23.20
C ILE A 563 -10.93 -1.87 -24.40
N ASN A 564 -10.03 -2.85 -24.24
CA ASN A 564 -9.56 -3.68 -25.36
C ASN A 564 -9.40 -5.17 -24.99
N GLY A 565 -9.69 -5.56 -23.76
CA GLY A 565 -9.60 -6.96 -23.37
C GLY A 565 -10.76 -7.80 -23.86
N ASN A 566 -10.46 -8.80 -24.70
CA ASN A 566 -11.46 -9.69 -25.26
C ASN A 566 -12.24 -10.43 -24.17
N SER A 567 -13.56 -10.27 -24.17
CA SER A 567 -14.48 -10.83 -23.16
C SER A 567 -14.26 -10.32 -21.72
N GLY A 568 -13.37 -9.34 -21.53
CA GLY A 568 -13.20 -8.67 -20.25
C GLY A 568 -14.44 -7.88 -19.85
N GLU A 569 -14.76 -7.85 -18.56
CA GLU A 569 -15.86 -7.03 -18.04
C GLU A 569 -15.37 -6.14 -16.90
N TRP A 570 -15.46 -4.82 -17.11
CA TRP A 570 -15.16 -3.78 -16.13
C TRP A 570 -16.42 -3.09 -15.66
N THR A 571 -16.46 -2.77 -14.37
CA THR A 571 -17.49 -1.91 -13.78
C THR A 571 -16.87 -0.60 -13.32
N LEU A 572 -17.51 0.52 -13.64
CA LEU A 572 -17.10 1.82 -13.11
C LEU A 572 -17.40 1.92 -11.61
N GLY A 573 -16.35 2.13 -10.81
CA GLY A 573 -16.44 2.34 -9.37
C GLY A 573 -16.65 3.81 -8.98
N ASP A 574 -16.45 4.74 -9.90
CA ASP A 574 -16.73 6.17 -9.74
C ASP A 574 -16.98 6.84 -11.09
N ASN A 575 -17.17 8.17 -11.06
CA ASN A 575 -17.33 8.97 -12.26
C ASN A 575 -16.04 8.92 -13.10
N LEU A 576 -16.17 8.51 -14.34
CA LEU A 576 -15.06 8.46 -15.29
C LEU A 576 -14.87 9.80 -16.01
N GLU A 577 -13.68 10.39 -15.89
CA GLU A 577 -13.27 11.55 -16.69
C GLU A 577 -12.13 11.18 -17.65
N VAL A 578 -12.28 11.53 -18.92
CA VAL A 578 -11.28 11.31 -19.98
C VAL A 578 -11.18 12.58 -20.81
N SER A 579 -9.97 13.10 -21.04
CA SER A 579 -9.79 14.43 -21.64
C SER A 579 -9.53 14.45 -23.15
N ASN A 580 -9.11 13.35 -23.76
CA ASN A 580 -8.80 13.28 -25.19
C ASN A 580 -9.68 12.25 -25.92
N ASN A 581 -9.35 10.95 -25.89
CA ASN A 581 -10.13 9.89 -26.51
C ASN A 581 -10.47 8.78 -25.52
N PHE A 582 -11.74 8.37 -25.56
CA PHE A 582 -12.22 7.19 -24.88
C PHE A 582 -12.64 6.13 -25.91
N ASN A 583 -11.90 5.04 -26.01
CA ASN A 583 -12.12 4.01 -27.01
C ASN A 583 -12.56 2.70 -26.37
N ILE A 584 -13.53 2.02 -26.98
CA ILE A 584 -13.86 0.65 -26.64
C ILE A 584 -13.76 -0.15 -27.94
N THR A 585 -12.77 -1.04 -27.99
CA THR A 585 -12.44 -1.87 -29.16
C THR A 585 -12.77 -3.35 -28.91
N ASP A 586 -12.79 -3.79 -27.65
CA ASP A 586 -13.26 -5.10 -27.23
C ASP A 586 -13.74 -5.05 -25.77
N GLY A 587 -14.24 -6.16 -25.24
CA GLY A 587 -14.67 -6.28 -23.86
C GLY A 587 -15.97 -5.53 -23.56
N THR A 588 -16.28 -5.38 -22.27
CA THR A 588 -17.47 -4.69 -21.78
C THR A 588 -17.10 -3.70 -20.68
N LEU A 589 -17.54 -2.45 -20.83
CA LEU A 589 -17.58 -1.49 -19.72
C LEU A 589 -19.02 -1.29 -19.25
N THR A 590 -19.27 -1.52 -17.97
CA THR A 590 -20.56 -1.36 -17.33
C THR A 590 -20.52 -0.17 -16.38
N HIS A 591 -21.45 0.76 -16.56
CA HIS A 591 -21.68 1.83 -15.59
C HIS A 591 -22.32 1.25 -14.33
N SER A 592 -21.89 1.64 -13.13
CA SER A 592 -22.53 1.17 -11.89
C SER A 592 -23.92 1.79 -11.69
N THR A 593 -24.82 1.03 -11.05
CA THR A 593 -26.15 1.49 -10.63
C THR A 593 -26.10 2.54 -9.52
N ASP A 594 -25.02 2.53 -8.75
CA ASP A 594 -24.91 3.31 -7.50
C ASP A 594 -24.29 4.70 -7.75
N LEU A 595 -23.89 4.99 -8.99
CA LEU A 595 -23.41 6.29 -9.43
C LEU A 595 -24.55 7.11 -10.03
N PRO A 596 -24.79 8.37 -9.60
CA PRO A 596 -25.92 9.17 -10.07
C PRO A 596 -25.77 9.66 -11.52
N VAL A 597 -24.57 10.15 -11.89
CA VAL A 597 -24.24 10.67 -13.23
C VAL A 597 -22.76 10.48 -13.53
N THR A 598 -22.41 9.87 -14.67
CA THR A 598 -21.03 9.88 -15.20
C THR A 598 -20.91 10.86 -16.35
N VAL A 599 -19.86 11.71 -16.34
CA VAL A 599 -19.57 12.71 -17.38
C VAL A 599 -18.28 12.34 -18.12
N ILE A 600 -18.41 11.89 -19.35
CA ILE A 600 -17.29 11.59 -20.24
C ILE A 600 -17.03 12.83 -21.10
N THR A 601 -15.92 13.53 -20.85
CA THR A 601 -15.55 14.76 -21.58
C THR A 601 -14.78 14.49 -22.90
N ALA A 602 -14.37 13.25 -23.14
CA ALA A 602 -13.61 12.84 -24.32
C ALA A 602 -14.48 12.57 -25.55
N ASN A 603 -13.82 12.57 -26.72
CA ASN A 603 -14.36 11.90 -27.89
C ASN A 603 -14.44 10.40 -27.61
N THR A 604 -15.66 9.86 -27.65
CA THR A 604 -15.91 8.45 -27.41
C THR A 604 -16.06 7.70 -28.72
N THR A 605 -15.23 6.68 -28.94
CA THR A 605 -15.35 5.79 -30.10
C THR A 605 -15.60 4.36 -29.64
N LEU A 606 -16.74 3.80 -30.05
CA LEU A 606 -17.01 2.37 -29.95
C LEU A 606 -16.70 1.74 -31.31
N ASP A 607 -15.61 0.99 -31.40
CA ASP A 607 -15.20 0.24 -32.60
C ASP A 607 -15.01 -1.25 -32.28
N GLY A 608 -15.99 -1.79 -31.55
CA GLY A 608 -16.05 -3.15 -31.06
C GLY A 608 -16.66 -3.18 -29.66
N GLY A 609 -16.47 -4.27 -28.92
CA GLY A 609 -16.87 -4.38 -27.51
C GLY A 609 -18.33 -4.00 -27.19
N THR A 610 -18.56 -3.69 -25.91
CA THR A 610 -19.87 -3.31 -25.36
C THR A 610 -19.71 -2.19 -24.32
N PHE A 611 -20.56 -1.16 -24.41
CA PHE A 611 -20.80 -0.23 -23.32
C PHE A 611 -22.19 -0.47 -22.75
N THR A 612 -22.32 -0.59 -21.43
CA THR A 612 -23.61 -0.84 -20.76
C THR A 612 -23.95 0.25 -19.74
N GLY A 613 -24.88 1.13 -20.09
CA GLY A 613 -25.56 2.00 -19.14
C GLY A 613 -26.71 1.27 -18.45
N VAL A 614 -26.66 1.09 -17.13
CA VAL A 614 -27.65 0.31 -16.38
C VAL A 614 -28.89 1.11 -15.95
N ALA A 615 -28.74 2.15 -15.13
CA ALA A 615 -29.89 2.85 -14.49
C ALA A 615 -29.74 4.37 -14.36
N SER A 616 -28.52 4.88 -14.32
CA SER A 616 -28.15 6.28 -14.05
C SER A 616 -27.96 7.11 -15.30
N SER A 617 -27.81 8.44 -15.19
CA SER A 617 -27.62 9.29 -16.38
C SER A 617 -26.16 9.30 -16.84
N ILE A 618 -25.95 9.44 -18.15
CA ILE A 618 -24.62 9.58 -18.75
C ILE A 618 -24.58 10.86 -19.55
N VAL A 619 -23.53 11.64 -19.38
CA VAL A 619 -23.21 12.80 -20.21
C VAL A 619 -21.98 12.48 -21.03
N ASN A 620 -22.08 12.58 -22.35
CA ASN A 620 -20.96 12.57 -23.27
C ASN A 620 -20.75 14.01 -23.76
N ASP A 621 -19.76 14.67 -23.17
CA ASP A 621 -19.37 16.05 -23.49
C ASP A 621 -18.33 16.12 -24.62
N GLY A 622 -18.34 15.11 -25.51
CA GLY A 622 -17.50 15.01 -26.69
C GLY A 622 -18.27 14.42 -27.88
N ASN A 623 -17.55 14.05 -28.95
CA ASN A 623 -18.18 13.33 -30.05
C ASN A 623 -18.42 11.87 -29.64
N LEU A 624 -19.62 11.34 -29.92
CA LEU A 624 -19.91 9.91 -29.78
C LEU A 624 -19.97 9.24 -31.16
N THR A 625 -18.97 8.42 -31.45
CA THR A 625 -18.84 7.68 -32.70
C THR A 625 -18.98 6.18 -32.47
N LEU A 626 -19.94 5.57 -33.14
CA LEU A 626 -20.26 4.14 -33.04
C LEU A 626 -19.99 3.47 -34.40
N THR A 627 -18.81 2.85 -34.52
CA THR A 627 -18.35 2.19 -35.74
C THR A 627 -18.74 0.71 -35.77
N SER A 628 -18.48 -0.03 -34.68
CA SER A 628 -18.88 -1.43 -34.48
C SER A 628 -19.06 -1.75 -32.97
N GLY A 629 -19.69 -2.87 -32.59
CA GLY A 629 -20.02 -3.18 -31.17
C GLY A 629 -21.46 -2.84 -30.73
N VAL A 630 -21.68 -2.84 -29.41
CA VAL A 630 -22.99 -2.59 -28.77
C VAL A 630 -22.92 -1.43 -27.77
N PHE A 631 -23.76 -0.41 -27.95
CA PHE A 631 -23.94 0.64 -26.96
C PHE A 631 -25.33 0.52 -26.35
N ASN A 632 -25.43 0.08 -25.10
CA ASN A 632 -26.67 0.08 -24.34
C ASN A 632 -26.79 1.43 -23.61
N ALA A 633 -27.71 2.27 -24.06
CA ALA A 633 -27.97 3.55 -23.42
C ALA A 633 -28.59 3.35 -22.02
N PRO A 634 -28.28 4.26 -21.08
CA PRO A 634 -28.81 4.21 -19.72
C PRO A 634 -30.34 4.27 -19.68
N ALA A 635 -30.93 3.66 -18.65
CA ALA A 635 -32.37 3.68 -18.46
C ALA A 635 -32.95 5.06 -18.07
N ASN A 636 -32.12 6.01 -17.62
CA ASN A 636 -32.56 7.37 -17.28
C ASN A 636 -32.32 8.36 -18.43
N GLU A 637 -31.13 8.94 -18.55
CA GLU A 637 -30.80 9.90 -19.61
C GLU A 637 -29.41 9.67 -20.22
N LEU A 638 -29.30 9.79 -21.54
CA LEU A 638 -28.04 9.92 -22.26
C LEU A 638 -28.00 11.31 -22.89
N LEU A 639 -27.14 12.19 -22.38
CA LEU A 639 -26.88 13.51 -22.96
C LEU A 639 -25.64 13.44 -23.85
N ILE A 640 -25.75 13.90 -25.09
CA ILE A 640 -24.63 14.01 -26.04
C ILE A 640 -24.53 15.47 -26.45
N THR A 641 -23.38 16.11 -26.19
CA THR A 641 -23.17 17.52 -26.52
C THR A 641 -22.37 17.74 -27.81
N GLY A 642 -21.56 16.75 -28.21
CA GLY A 642 -20.83 16.77 -29.47
C GLY A 642 -21.58 16.14 -30.65
N ASN A 643 -20.83 15.77 -31.69
CA ASN A 643 -21.38 15.06 -32.84
C ASN A 643 -21.74 13.62 -32.47
N PHE A 644 -22.79 13.10 -33.10
CA PHE A 644 -23.15 11.70 -33.04
C PHE A 644 -23.07 11.06 -34.41
N SER A 645 -22.42 9.90 -34.50
CA SER A 645 -22.39 9.11 -35.72
C SER A 645 -22.47 7.62 -35.41
N SER A 646 -23.40 6.91 -36.04
CA SER A 646 -23.47 5.46 -36.02
C SER A 646 -23.39 4.89 -37.45
N ALA A 647 -22.49 3.93 -37.67
CA ALA A 647 -22.16 3.43 -39.02
C ALA A 647 -22.37 1.92 -39.22
N ALA A 648 -22.30 1.09 -38.17
CA ALA A 648 -22.63 -0.35 -38.23
C ALA A 648 -22.89 -1.01 -36.85
N THR A 649 -23.17 -0.23 -35.82
CA THR A 649 -23.38 -0.68 -34.43
C THR A 649 -24.82 -1.02 -34.10
N THR A 650 -25.00 -1.81 -33.03
CA THR A 650 -26.28 -1.92 -32.34
C THR A 650 -26.32 -0.85 -31.24
N PHE A 651 -27.03 0.25 -31.48
CA PHE A 651 -27.39 1.19 -30.43
C PHE A 651 -28.73 0.76 -29.83
N GLU A 652 -28.70 0.28 -28.60
CA GLU A 652 -29.89 -0.10 -27.85
C GLU A 652 -30.25 1.08 -26.94
N ALA A 653 -31.20 1.90 -27.37
CA ALA A 653 -31.57 3.13 -26.68
C ALA A 653 -32.14 2.92 -25.26
N GLY A 654 -32.45 1.67 -24.88
CA GLY A 654 -33.12 1.36 -23.62
C GLY A 654 -34.47 2.08 -23.50
N ASN A 655 -35.10 2.05 -22.32
CA ASN A 655 -36.33 2.82 -22.08
C ASN A 655 -36.06 4.30 -21.69
N GLY A 656 -34.78 4.71 -21.67
CA GLY A 656 -34.35 6.04 -21.25
C GLY A 656 -34.54 7.12 -22.31
N THR A 657 -34.13 8.35 -21.97
CA THR A 657 -34.18 9.52 -22.86
C THR A 657 -32.81 9.83 -23.44
N VAL A 658 -32.71 9.86 -24.78
CA VAL A 658 -31.52 10.35 -25.46
C VAL A 658 -31.71 11.82 -25.82
N ILE A 659 -30.80 12.66 -25.35
CA ILE A 659 -30.81 14.11 -25.51
C ILE A 659 -29.58 14.52 -26.30
N PHE A 660 -29.79 15.19 -27.43
CA PHE A 660 -28.70 15.85 -28.16
C PHE A 660 -28.77 17.34 -27.88
N SER A 661 -27.75 17.87 -27.20
CA SER A 661 -27.64 19.27 -26.81
C SER A 661 -26.33 19.85 -27.30
N ALA A 662 -26.33 20.39 -28.52
CA ALA A 662 -25.14 21.04 -29.04
C ALA A 662 -25.06 22.48 -28.53
N PRO A 663 -23.99 22.88 -27.82
CA PRO A 663 -23.75 24.30 -27.52
C PRO A 663 -23.36 25.10 -28.78
N ASP A 664 -23.00 24.42 -29.87
CA ASP A 664 -22.53 24.99 -31.13
C ASP A 664 -23.48 24.70 -32.31
N THR A 665 -23.48 25.56 -33.33
CA THR A 665 -24.41 25.46 -34.48
C THR A 665 -24.04 24.37 -35.50
N ASP A 666 -22.90 23.71 -35.32
CA ASP A 666 -22.29 22.81 -36.31
C ASP A 666 -22.37 21.32 -35.91
N GLY A 667 -23.08 20.99 -34.82
CA GLY A 667 -23.31 19.61 -34.39
C GLY A 667 -24.06 18.77 -35.44
N THR A 668 -23.58 17.56 -35.70
CA THR A 668 -24.15 16.61 -36.66
C THR A 668 -24.63 15.34 -35.96
N ILE A 669 -25.77 14.81 -36.42
CA ILE A 669 -26.35 13.54 -35.96
C ILE A 669 -26.49 12.65 -37.20
N THR A 670 -25.69 11.61 -37.27
CA THR A 670 -25.74 10.59 -38.33
C THR A 670 -26.18 9.27 -37.72
N THR A 671 -27.30 8.74 -38.20
CA THR A 671 -27.95 7.53 -37.68
C THR A 671 -27.96 6.41 -38.73
N ASN A 672 -27.93 5.15 -38.29
CA ASN A 672 -28.02 3.94 -39.09
C ASN A 672 -29.32 3.15 -38.76
N ALA A 673 -30.45 3.86 -38.76
CA ALA A 673 -31.80 3.33 -38.51
C ALA A 673 -32.07 2.81 -37.08
N GLU A 674 -31.43 3.42 -36.08
CA GLU A 674 -31.67 3.17 -34.66
C GLU A 674 -33.09 3.57 -34.25
N THR A 675 -33.65 2.86 -33.27
CA THR A 675 -34.90 3.22 -32.62
C THR A 675 -34.61 3.87 -31.26
N PHE A 676 -35.05 5.11 -31.09
CA PHE A 676 -35.03 5.81 -29.81
C PHE A 676 -36.40 5.72 -29.14
N TYR A 677 -36.46 5.36 -27.87
CA TYR A 677 -37.72 5.30 -27.12
C TYR A 677 -38.20 6.70 -26.71
N ASN A 678 -37.31 7.50 -26.10
CA ASN A 678 -37.52 8.92 -25.84
C ASN A 678 -36.35 9.72 -26.43
N PHE A 679 -36.63 10.79 -27.18
CA PHE A 679 -35.64 11.56 -27.94
C PHE A 679 -35.89 13.06 -27.82
N SER A 680 -34.82 13.84 -27.59
CA SER A 680 -34.87 15.31 -27.55
C SER A 680 -33.74 15.97 -28.34
N LEU A 681 -34.08 17.11 -28.96
CA LEU A 681 -33.17 18.05 -29.62
C LEU A 681 -33.34 19.43 -28.97
N GLY A 682 -32.29 19.96 -28.34
CA GLY A 682 -32.34 21.28 -27.69
C GLY A 682 -31.27 21.45 -26.62
N ASP A 683 -31.22 22.62 -25.99
CA ASP A 683 -30.23 23.06 -24.98
C ASP A 683 -30.27 22.31 -23.64
N GLY A 684 -30.81 21.09 -23.61
CA GLY A 684 -30.93 20.30 -22.38
C GLY A 684 -32.04 20.79 -21.44
N LEU A 685 -33.04 21.54 -21.92
CA LEU A 685 -34.23 21.85 -21.12
C LEU A 685 -35.03 20.56 -20.83
N VAL A 686 -34.80 19.97 -19.66
CA VAL A 686 -35.47 18.74 -19.17
C VAL A 686 -36.61 19.02 -18.17
N GLY A 687 -36.90 20.30 -17.95
CA GLY A 687 -37.93 20.77 -17.03
C GLY A 687 -38.16 22.26 -17.16
N TYR A 688 -39.41 22.70 -17.32
CA TYR A 688 -39.77 24.12 -17.34
C TYR A 688 -41.01 24.35 -16.48
N TRP A 689 -40.77 24.76 -15.23
CA TRP A 689 -41.82 25.09 -14.26
C TRP A 689 -41.92 26.60 -14.10
N PRO A 690 -42.87 27.26 -14.76
CA PRO A 690 -43.14 28.66 -14.48
C PRO A 690 -43.69 28.74 -13.05
N LEU A 691 -42.92 29.33 -12.12
CA LEU A 691 -43.26 29.44 -10.69
C LEU A 691 -44.40 30.45 -10.40
N ASN A 692 -45.39 30.53 -11.29
CA ASN A 692 -46.50 31.47 -11.22
C ASN A 692 -47.88 30.78 -11.10
N GLU A 693 -47.92 29.49 -10.72
CA GLU A 693 -49.16 28.73 -10.46
C GLU A 693 -49.54 28.74 -8.94
N THR A 694 -50.84 28.70 -8.60
CA THR A 694 -51.36 28.59 -7.20
C THR A 694 -51.70 27.10 -6.86
N ALA A 695 -52.48 26.67 -5.84
CA ALA A 695 -52.66 25.24 -5.44
C ALA A 695 -54.00 24.48 -5.78
N ASP A 696 -53.86 23.23 -6.28
CA ASP A 696 -54.60 21.93 -6.23
C ASP A 696 -56.03 21.71 -6.83
N ASP A 697 -56.12 20.93 -7.93
CA ASP A 697 -57.30 20.13 -8.32
C ASP A 697 -57.02 18.74 -8.98
N GLY A 698 -55.77 18.29 -9.02
CA GLY A 698 -55.40 16.93 -9.48
C GLY A 698 -55.49 16.68 -10.99
N SER A 699 -55.50 17.72 -11.81
CA SER A 699 -55.55 17.65 -13.27
C SER A 699 -54.78 18.82 -13.89
N CYS A 700 -53.78 18.54 -14.74
CA CYS A 700 -52.99 19.56 -15.44
C CYS A 700 -53.77 20.27 -16.57
N ASP A 701 -54.98 20.78 -16.29
CA ASP A 701 -55.87 21.45 -17.25
C ASP A 701 -56.10 22.95 -16.99
N GLY A 702 -55.40 23.51 -16.01
CA GLY A 702 -55.19 24.95 -15.91
C GLY A 702 -55.46 25.49 -14.53
N SER A 703 -54.41 26.12 -13.99
CA SER A 703 -54.29 26.74 -12.68
C SER A 703 -54.35 25.74 -11.54
N ASN A 704 -53.17 25.14 -11.26
CA ASN A 704 -52.56 25.11 -9.93
C ASN A 704 -51.65 23.89 -9.61
N ASP A 705 -50.72 23.59 -10.53
CA ASP A 705 -49.68 22.55 -10.35
C ASP A 705 -48.30 23.17 -10.66
N ALA A 706 -47.18 22.61 -10.16
CA ALA A 706 -45.89 22.88 -10.82
C ALA A 706 -45.85 22.06 -12.11
N CYS A 707 -46.63 22.49 -13.09
CA CYS A 707 -46.69 21.85 -14.39
C CYS A 707 -45.35 21.99 -15.10
N ASP A 708 -44.81 20.88 -15.58
CA ASP A 708 -43.68 20.90 -16.48
C ASP A 708 -44.15 21.23 -17.91
N TYR A 709 -43.83 22.44 -18.36
CA TYR A 709 -44.13 22.93 -19.71
C TYR A 709 -43.01 22.64 -20.71
N SER A 710 -41.94 21.95 -20.30
CA SER A 710 -40.89 21.53 -21.24
C SER A 710 -41.33 20.34 -22.10
N GLY A 711 -42.45 19.70 -21.75
CA GLY A 711 -43.05 18.58 -22.49
C GLY A 711 -42.58 17.19 -22.04
N TYR A 712 -41.82 17.11 -20.94
CA TYR A 712 -41.25 15.85 -20.41
C TYR A 712 -42.07 15.28 -19.25
N GLY A 713 -43.16 15.93 -18.85
CA GLY A 713 -44.11 15.43 -17.86
C GLY A 713 -43.54 15.33 -16.45
N ARG A 714 -42.44 16.04 -16.17
CA ARG A 714 -41.80 16.06 -14.84
C ARG A 714 -42.52 17.04 -13.93
N HIS A 715 -43.81 16.84 -13.69
CA HIS A 715 -44.58 17.75 -12.83
C HIS A 715 -43.96 17.78 -11.42
N GLY A 716 -43.70 18.98 -10.90
CA GLY A 716 -43.19 19.15 -9.54
C GLY A 716 -44.34 19.03 -8.53
N GLU A 717 -44.04 18.51 -7.35
CA GLU A 717 -44.96 18.56 -6.21
C GLU A 717 -44.61 19.75 -5.32
N TRP A 718 -45.61 20.56 -4.97
CA TRP A 718 -45.44 21.63 -3.99
C TRP A 718 -45.38 21.03 -2.58
N TYR A 719 -44.20 21.06 -1.95
CA TYR A 719 -44.07 20.78 -0.51
C TYR A 719 -44.24 22.07 0.29
N GLY A 720 -45.31 22.13 1.09
CA GLY A 720 -45.61 23.21 2.04
C GLY A 720 -45.50 22.73 3.48
#